data_AF-A0A6P5JGX3-F1
#
_entry.id   AF-A0A6P5JGX3-F1
#
_cell.length_a   1.000
_cell.length_b   1.000
_cell.length_c   1.000
_cell.angle_alpha   90.00
_cell.angle_beta   90.00
_cell.angle_gamma   90.00
#
_symmetry.space_group_name_H-M   'P 1'
#
loop_
_entity.id
_entity.type
_entity.pdbx_description
1 polymer ?
#
loop_
_entity_poly.entity_id
_entity_poly.type
_entity_poly.pdbx_seq_one_letter_code
_entity_poly.pdbx_strand_id
1 'polypeptide(L)'
;MVYYLEAFRDGRFQRTVFGTALISALITQIQVVAWTYHYSDQKSYSWNASRRFCQTYFTDLVAIQNKNEIAYLNEFLPFYPEYYWIGIRKINNVWTWVGTNKTLTKEAENWAENEPNNKRNQQDCVEIYIKRTFSPGKWNDEPCMKRKRALCYQASCKPFSCNQHGECIETIGNYTCSCYPGFYGPECEYAIECKELDFSPGNMHMTCSHPLGNFSYQSRCNFNCTEGHKLNGASTLECLASGEWTAEIPECSVTECPTLKSPERGNMNCLREDVHPSSCSFSCEEGFRLKGEEVVWCTASGTWTAPVPLCEAITCDLLESPAHGSLNCSSSLTEFQYNSRCSFQCAEGFVLKGAETIECDMSGTWTAPAPVCHAKQCQDLSAPIKGHMTCSHPFGNFMYQSSCIFTCEEGFVLHGPQELHCLDTGHWTSPPPLCDAITCKPLLMPEEGIVTCVHPFGDSSYKSTCQFSCNDGFSLIGSDKLHCTVSGHWTADPPTCQAIKCPPLIAPPQGMLQCSGAHGNLGYNSTCDFSCKRGLMLMGAQRLKCTASGSWTMPPPYCKAIKCPVLDDPEWGSRECSYNQGDSRDNSICHFTCDKGFVLKGSDSVQCLTSGQWTAPPPTCEVAKCPELTPHKPVLMNCSHPLGKFSYESTCIFYCPEGQVLNSSPELKCQAEGNWSKKMPTCQVNSLSIQEALTYFGGAVASASSLVIGGSILALLRKRFRQKDDGKRPLSPRSVMGTPGVFTNVAFDSAT
;
A
#
# COMPACT_ATOMS: atom_id res chain seq x y z
N MET A 1 -45.56 61.31 50.90
CA MET A 1 -46.23 62.09 51.97
C MET A 1 -46.24 61.20 53.21
N VAL A 2 -45.77 61.55 54.41
CA VAL A 2 -45.72 62.81 55.18
C VAL A 2 -46.95 62.97 56.11
N TYR A 3 -46.72 62.72 57.41
CA TYR A 3 -47.62 62.86 58.58
C TYR A 3 -48.86 61.91 58.65
N TYR A 4 -49.51 61.66 59.80
CA TYR A 4 -49.47 62.28 61.15
C TYR A 4 -49.46 61.24 62.30
N LEU A 5 -49.26 61.73 63.54
CA LEU A 5 -49.07 61.05 64.84
C LEU A 5 -50.08 59.97 65.29
N GLU A 6 -49.58 59.01 66.09
CA GLU A 6 -50.31 58.37 67.21
C GLU A 6 -49.89 59.00 68.55
N ALA A 7 -50.82 59.20 69.50
CA ALA A 7 -50.53 59.48 70.90
C ALA A 7 -51.76 59.29 71.81
N PHE A 8 -51.54 58.80 73.05
CA PHE A 8 -52.54 58.51 74.10
C PHE A 8 -53.49 57.31 73.78
N ARG A 9 -53.97 56.52 74.76
CA ARG A 9 -53.97 56.73 76.23
C ARG A 9 -53.89 55.42 77.03
N ASP A 10 -53.19 55.45 78.17
CA ASP A 10 -53.15 54.40 79.21
C ASP A 10 -54.29 54.58 80.26
N GLY A 11 -54.57 53.57 81.09
CA GLY A 11 -55.26 53.77 82.38
C GLY A 11 -56.54 52.95 82.64
N ARG A 12 -56.36 51.68 83.00
CA ARG A 12 -57.24 50.84 83.86
C ARG A 12 -57.96 51.63 84.97
N PHE A 13 -59.28 51.46 85.17
CA PHE A 13 -59.96 51.83 86.45
C PHE A 13 -61.19 50.97 86.81
N GLN A 14 -61.63 51.01 88.07
CA GLN A 14 -62.65 50.13 88.67
C GLN A 14 -63.96 50.83 89.10
N ARG A 15 -64.99 49.98 89.32
CA ARG A 15 -66.35 50.19 89.86
C ARG A 15 -66.59 51.31 90.91
N THR A 16 -67.86 51.71 90.96
CA THR A 16 -68.75 51.99 92.15
C THR A 16 -69.13 53.46 92.43
N VAL A 17 -70.32 53.62 93.02
CA VAL A 17 -70.89 54.78 93.78
C VAL A 17 -71.80 55.77 93.01
N PHE A 18 -73.07 55.82 93.47
CA PHE A 18 -74.07 56.93 93.59
C PHE A 18 -74.03 58.16 92.63
N GLY A 19 -75.13 58.83 92.28
CA GLY A 19 -76.52 58.73 92.74
C GLY A 19 -77.09 60.10 93.16
N THR A 20 -78.18 60.56 92.52
CA THR A 20 -78.85 61.89 92.62
C THR A 20 -78.13 63.08 91.94
N ALA A 21 -78.80 64.07 91.32
CA ALA A 21 -80.20 64.17 90.84
C ALA A 21 -80.45 65.37 89.89
N LEU A 22 -81.54 65.25 89.10
CA LEU A 22 -82.45 66.31 88.58
C LEU A 22 -82.06 67.23 87.39
N ILE A 23 -83.08 67.39 86.51
CA ILE A 23 -83.30 68.44 85.48
C ILE A 23 -82.40 68.32 84.22
N SER A 24 -82.90 68.43 82.98
CA SER A 24 -84.26 68.73 82.50
C SER A 24 -84.83 67.64 81.58
N ALA A 25 -86.14 67.40 81.67
CA ALA A 25 -86.86 66.63 80.66
C ALA A 25 -87.38 67.58 79.57
N LEU A 26 -86.73 67.57 78.41
CA LEU A 26 -87.22 68.19 77.18
C LEU A 26 -87.24 67.14 76.05
N ILE A 27 -87.88 66.00 76.36
CA ILE A 27 -88.31 65.06 75.33
C ILE A 27 -89.39 65.77 74.52
N THR A 28 -89.00 66.32 73.37
CA THR A 28 -89.93 66.56 72.26
C THR A 28 -90.50 65.20 71.88
N GLN A 29 -91.62 64.83 72.48
CA GLN A 29 -92.40 63.69 72.04
C GLN A 29 -92.84 63.99 70.60
N ILE A 30 -92.13 63.41 69.64
CA ILE A 30 -92.72 63.06 68.36
C ILE A 30 -93.77 62.02 68.72
N GLN A 31 -94.97 62.49 69.05
CA GLN A 31 -96.11 61.61 69.26
C GLN A 31 -96.33 60.92 67.92
N VAL A 32 -96.00 59.63 67.87
CA VAL A 32 -96.33 58.76 66.73
C VAL A 32 -97.84 58.88 66.57
N VAL A 33 -98.27 59.55 65.50
CA VAL A 33 -99.68 59.89 65.33
C VAL A 33 -100.41 58.59 65.02
N ALA A 34 -101.00 58.06 66.08
CA ALA A 34 -101.64 56.76 66.12
C ALA A 34 -102.77 56.61 65.10
N TRP A 35 -103.18 55.35 64.92
CA TRP A 35 -104.41 54.99 64.26
C TRP A 35 -105.61 55.68 64.94
N THR A 36 -106.00 56.84 64.39
CA THR A 36 -106.87 57.84 65.05
C THR A 36 -108.15 58.05 64.27
N TYR A 37 -109.26 58.22 64.99
CA TYR A 37 -110.60 58.27 64.42
C TYR A 37 -111.17 59.69 64.46
N HIS A 38 -111.67 60.14 63.31
CA HIS A 38 -112.14 61.50 63.10
C HIS A 38 -113.54 61.48 62.48
N TYR A 39 -114.38 62.48 62.70
CA TYR A 39 -115.74 62.49 62.17
C TYR A 39 -116.20 63.87 61.69
N SER A 40 -117.16 63.90 60.77
CA SER A 40 -117.68 65.16 60.22
C SER A 40 -118.69 65.83 61.17
N ASP A 41 -118.18 66.49 62.21
CA ASP A 41 -118.94 67.20 63.24
C ASP A 41 -120.06 68.11 62.69
N GLN A 42 -119.75 69.00 61.74
CA GLN A 42 -120.62 70.10 61.30
C GLN A 42 -121.63 69.72 60.20
N LYS A 43 -121.41 68.62 59.47
CA LYS A 43 -122.20 68.28 58.27
C LYS A 43 -122.40 66.78 58.11
N SER A 44 -123.58 66.41 57.60
CA SER A 44 -123.92 65.05 57.21
C SER A 44 -123.93 64.88 55.68
N TYR A 45 -123.45 63.73 55.21
CA TYR A 45 -123.15 63.43 53.82
C TYR A 45 -123.70 62.06 53.41
N SER A 46 -123.93 61.85 52.10
CA SER A 46 -124.11 60.51 51.53
C SER A 46 -122.81 59.70 51.64
N TRP A 47 -122.88 58.37 51.70
CA TRP A 47 -121.70 57.53 51.98
C TRP A 47 -120.52 57.80 51.03
N ASN A 48 -120.78 57.97 49.73
CA ASN A 48 -119.75 58.32 48.74
C ASN A 48 -119.10 59.70 49.00
N ALA A 49 -119.86 60.67 49.53
CA ALA A 49 -119.35 61.99 49.90
C ALA A 49 -118.62 61.95 51.26
N SER A 50 -119.08 61.13 52.21
CA SER A 50 -118.33 60.81 53.44
C SER A 50 -116.98 60.17 53.13
N ARG A 51 -116.92 59.26 52.14
CA ARG A 51 -115.64 58.67 51.70
C ARG A 51 -114.68 59.73 51.17
N ARG A 52 -115.14 60.57 50.24
CA ARG A 52 -114.32 61.68 49.70
C ARG A 52 -113.85 62.64 50.80
N PHE A 53 -114.70 62.98 51.77
CA PHE A 53 -114.31 63.77 52.94
C PHE A 53 -113.17 63.09 53.71
N CYS A 54 -113.31 61.80 54.05
CA CYS A 54 -112.25 61.08 54.76
C CYS A 54 -110.94 60.99 53.96
N GLN A 55 -111.00 60.74 52.65
CA GLN A 55 -109.83 60.68 51.78
C GLN A 55 -109.19 62.06 51.48
N THR A 56 -109.88 63.17 51.76
CA THR A 56 -109.35 64.54 51.57
C THR A 56 -108.58 65.04 52.80
N TYR A 57 -108.97 64.58 54.00
CA TYR A 57 -108.45 65.11 55.27
C TYR A 57 -107.75 64.07 56.15
N PHE A 58 -107.94 62.78 55.88
CA PHE A 58 -107.41 61.63 56.63
C PHE A 58 -107.03 60.51 55.64
N THR A 59 -106.98 59.24 56.05
CA THR A 59 -106.70 58.11 55.14
C THR A 59 -107.95 57.67 54.36
N ASP A 60 -108.99 57.17 55.03
CA ASP A 60 -110.28 56.80 54.41
C ASP A 60 -111.39 56.68 55.48
N LEU A 61 -112.60 56.28 55.09
CA LEU A 61 -113.63 55.82 56.03
C LEU A 61 -113.11 54.64 56.87
N VAL A 62 -113.49 54.59 58.16
CA VAL A 62 -112.98 53.63 59.14
C VAL A 62 -113.10 52.17 58.67
N ALA A 63 -111.98 51.43 58.79
CA ALA A 63 -111.84 50.03 58.41
C ALA A 63 -111.67 49.17 59.66
N ILE A 64 -112.78 48.77 60.28
CA ILE A 64 -112.77 48.18 61.62
C ILE A 64 -112.20 46.75 61.59
N GLN A 65 -111.12 46.53 62.33
CA GLN A 65 -110.38 45.27 62.35
C GLN A 65 -110.90 44.25 63.37
N ASN A 66 -111.46 44.69 64.51
CA ASN A 66 -111.90 43.79 65.58
C ASN A 66 -112.97 44.41 66.50
N LYS A 67 -113.57 43.58 67.38
CA LYS A 67 -114.64 44.01 68.31
C LYS A 67 -114.20 44.97 69.42
N ASN A 68 -112.92 45.02 69.79
CA ASN A 68 -112.41 45.98 70.79
C ASN A 68 -112.40 47.39 70.21
N GLU A 69 -112.05 47.54 68.92
CA GLU A 69 -112.17 48.80 68.18
C GLU A 69 -113.61 49.29 68.12
N ILE A 70 -114.59 48.39 67.95
CA ILE A 70 -116.02 48.75 67.95
C ILE A 70 -116.47 49.27 69.32
N ALA A 71 -116.04 48.61 70.40
CA ALA A 71 -116.31 49.06 71.76
C ALA A 71 -115.72 50.46 72.00
N TYR A 72 -114.45 50.66 71.62
CA TYR A 72 -113.76 51.95 71.67
C TYR A 72 -114.50 53.03 70.86
N LEU A 73 -114.88 52.76 69.61
CA LEU A 73 -115.62 53.71 68.77
C LEU A 73 -116.98 54.09 69.37
N ASN A 74 -117.69 53.12 69.96
CA ASN A 74 -118.97 53.36 70.63
C ASN A 74 -118.81 54.12 71.96
N GLU A 75 -117.66 54.05 72.62
CA GLU A 75 -117.35 54.85 73.82
C GLU A 75 -116.83 56.26 73.46
N PHE A 76 -115.95 56.37 72.47
CA PHE A 76 -115.30 57.61 72.05
C PHE A 76 -116.28 58.59 71.36
N LEU A 77 -117.06 58.10 70.39
CA LEU A 77 -117.87 58.98 69.54
C LEU A 77 -119.11 59.54 70.28
N PRO A 78 -119.53 60.80 70.02
CA PRO A 78 -120.73 61.35 70.62
C PRO A 78 -122.00 60.78 69.99
N PHE A 79 -123.10 60.78 70.75
CA PHE A 79 -124.41 60.45 70.21
C PHE A 79 -124.81 61.45 69.11
N TYR A 80 -125.36 60.93 68.01
CA TYR A 80 -125.89 61.72 66.90
C TYR A 80 -127.14 61.03 66.32
N PRO A 81 -128.29 61.71 66.10
CA PRO A 81 -129.55 61.05 65.76
C PRO A 81 -129.56 60.33 64.40
N GLU A 82 -128.87 60.85 63.39
CA GLU A 82 -128.85 60.29 62.03
C GLU A 82 -127.72 59.29 61.77
N TYR A 83 -126.94 58.96 62.82
CA TYR A 83 -125.85 57.97 62.83
C TYR A 83 -124.58 58.34 62.03
N TYR A 84 -123.62 57.42 61.98
CA TYR A 84 -122.32 57.56 61.32
C TYR A 84 -122.16 56.51 60.21
N TRP A 85 -121.63 56.91 59.05
CA TRP A 85 -121.21 56.00 57.98
C TRP A 85 -119.83 55.40 58.28
N ILE A 86 -119.69 54.08 58.14
CA ILE A 86 -118.40 53.35 58.26
C ILE A 86 -117.89 52.84 56.91
N GLY A 87 -116.61 52.49 56.82
CA GLY A 87 -115.90 52.18 55.57
C GLY A 87 -116.18 50.81 54.96
N ILE A 88 -117.22 50.11 55.40
CA ILE A 88 -117.63 48.83 54.81
C ILE A 88 -118.75 49.06 53.78
N ARG A 89 -118.60 48.43 52.62
CA ARG A 89 -119.56 48.49 51.52
C ARG A 89 -119.75 47.11 50.90
N LYS A 90 -120.95 46.83 50.39
CA LYS A 90 -121.23 45.67 49.55
C LYS A 90 -120.64 45.89 48.15
N ILE A 91 -119.74 45.01 47.74
CA ILE A 91 -119.08 45.01 46.43
C ILE A 91 -119.10 43.56 45.93
N ASN A 92 -119.69 43.31 44.76
CA ASN A 92 -119.85 41.96 44.19
C ASN A 92 -120.45 40.95 45.19
N ASN A 93 -121.50 41.37 45.92
CA ASN A 93 -122.15 40.65 47.04
C ASN A 93 -121.29 40.39 48.30
N VAL A 94 -120.01 40.71 48.31
CA VAL A 94 -119.14 40.61 49.49
C VAL A 94 -119.11 41.93 50.26
N TRP A 95 -119.07 41.88 51.59
CA TRP A 95 -118.82 43.04 52.43
C TRP A 95 -117.32 43.32 52.55
N THR A 96 -116.87 44.48 52.09
CA THR A 96 -115.45 44.84 51.98
C THR A 96 -115.16 46.18 52.62
N TRP A 97 -114.07 46.26 53.40
CA TRP A 97 -113.54 47.50 53.95
C TRP A 97 -112.80 48.27 52.86
N VAL A 98 -113.38 49.37 52.40
CA VAL A 98 -112.93 50.01 51.16
C VAL A 98 -111.60 50.75 51.28
N GLY A 99 -111.20 51.15 52.50
CA GLY A 99 -109.93 51.85 52.78
C GLY A 99 -108.71 50.93 52.82
N THR A 100 -108.89 49.68 53.27
CA THR A 100 -107.81 48.66 53.33
C THR A 100 -107.91 47.62 52.22
N ASN A 101 -109.00 47.64 51.44
CA ASN A 101 -109.37 46.63 50.44
C ASN A 101 -109.46 45.18 50.99
N LYS A 102 -109.55 45.01 52.32
CA LYS A 102 -109.73 43.72 52.98
C LYS A 102 -111.22 43.36 53.08
N THR A 103 -111.56 42.10 52.87
CA THR A 103 -112.92 41.58 53.11
C THR A 103 -113.25 41.58 54.60
N LEU A 104 -114.55 41.57 54.95
CA LEU A 104 -114.99 41.49 56.34
C LEU A 104 -114.56 40.15 56.98
N THR A 105 -113.85 40.22 58.11
CA THR A 105 -113.55 39.06 58.95
C THR A 105 -114.66 38.81 59.97
N LYS A 106 -114.85 37.54 60.37
CA LYS A 106 -115.79 37.15 61.45
C LYS A 106 -115.43 37.76 62.82
N GLU A 107 -114.17 38.19 62.98
CA GLU A 107 -113.65 38.85 64.17
C GLU A 107 -114.13 40.31 64.26
N ALA A 108 -114.20 41.02 63.14
CA ALA A 108 -114.76 42.37 63.05
C ALA A 108 -116.29 42.39 62.99
N GLU A 109 -116.93 41.36 62.41
CA GLU A 109 -118.37 41.33 62.13
C GLU A 109 -119.27 41.65 63.34
N ASN A 110 -120.12 42.68 63.20
CA ASN A 110 -120.97 43.17 64.30
C ASN A 110 -122.32 43.80 63.86
N TRP A 111 -123.09 43.09 63.03
CA TRP A 111 -124.45 43.51 62.67
C TRP A 111 -125.41 43.60 63.86
N ALA A 112 -126.46 44.40 63.71
CA ALA A 112 -127.60 44.46 64.60
C ALA A 112 -128.53 43.24 64.41
N GLU A 113 -129.50 43.08 65.30
CA GLU A 113 -130.45 41.96 65.22
C GLU A 113 -131.34 42.11 63.97
N ASN A 114 -131.41 41.06 63.15
CA ASN A 114 -132.07 41.05 61.85
C ASN A 114 -131.45 41.99 60.78
N GLU A 115 -130.18 42.37 60.93
CA GLU A 115 -129.38 43.05 59.90
C GLU A 115 -128.19 42.17 59.45
N PRO A 116 -127.67 42.32 58.21
CA PRO A 116 -128.15 43.19 57.14
C PRO A 116 -129.28 42.51 56.33
N ASN A 117 -130.35 43.25 56.02
CA ASN A 117 -131.56 42.67 55.40
C ASN A 117 -131.99 43.29 54.07
N ASN A 118 -131.40 44.41 53.63
CA ASN A 118 -131.73 45.03 52.35
C ASN A 118 -133.24 45.32 52.12
N LYS A 119 -133.98 45.68 53.19
CA LYS A 119 -135.40 46.18 53.23
C LYS A 119 -135.89 47.02 52.03
N ARG A 120 -135.03 47.69 51.26
CA ARG A 120 -135.34 48.59 50.13
C ARG A 120 -134.60 48.27 48.82
N ASN A 121 -134.00 47.08 48.68
CA ASN A 121 -133.34 46.61 47.45
C ASN A 121 -132.23 47.56 46.90
N GLN A 122 -131.46 48.20 47.78
CA GLN A 122 -130.29 49.04 47.43
C GLN A 122 -129.44 49.47 48.66
N GLN A 123 -129.34 48.62 49.68
CA GLN A 123 -128.62 48.92 50.94
C GLN A 123 -127.17 48.42 50.89
N ASP A 124 -126.36 49.00 50.00
CA ASP A 124 -124.94 48.60 49.85
C ASP A 124 -123.98 49.26 50.86
N CYS A 125 -124.45 50.22 51.66
CA CYS A 125 -123.62 51.02 52.57
C CYS A 125 -124.05 50.84 54.02
N VAL A 126 -123.12 50.98 54.97
CA VAL A 126 -123.34 50.55 56.35
C VAL A 126 -123.12 51.66 57.36
N GLU A 127 -124.07 51.79 58.29
CA GLU A 127 -124.00 52.72 59.42
C GLU A 127 -123.69 52.02 60.74
N ILE A 128 -123.21 52.78 61.73
CA ILE A 128 -122.94 52.30 63.09
C ILE A 128 -123.79 53.01 64.16
N TYR A 129 -124.35 52.21 65.07
CA TYR A 129 -125.29 52.62 66.12
C TYR A 129 -124.58 53.15 67.39
N ILE A 130 -123.91 54.30 67.26
CA ILE A 130 -123.21 54.95 68.39
C ILE A 130 -124.19 55.34 69.51
N LYS A 131 -123.87 54.87 70.73
CA LYS A 131 -124.51 55.22 72.02
C LYS A 131 -126.04 55.10 72.02
N ARG A 132 -126.59 54.09 71.33
CA ARG A 132 -128.03 53.80 71.33
C ARG A 132 -128.48 53.01 72.56
N THR A 133 -129.72 53.24 72.98
CA THR A 133 -130.42 52.48 74.03
C THR A 133 -130.73 51.05 73.60
N PHE A 134 -130.83 50.78 72.30
CA PHE A 134 -130.97 49.45 71.71
C PHE A 134 -129.84 49.23 70.69
N SER A 135 -129.21 48.06 70.71
CA SER A 135 -128.11 47.66 69.83
C SER A 135 -126.93 48.66 69.70
N PRO A 136 -126.34 49.19 70.80
CA PRO A 136 -125.17 50.08 70.71
C PRO A 136 -123.96 49.41 70.03
N GLY A 137 -123.20 50.19 69.25
CA GLY A 137 -122.03 49.73 68.49
C GLY A 137 -122.33 48.80 67.31
N LYS A 138 -123.59 48.34 67.15
CA LYS A 138 -124.01 47.45 66.06
C LYS A 138 -124.14 48.18 64.72
N TRP A 139 -124.19 47.39 63.64
CA TRP A 139 -124.27 47.89 62.26
C TRP A 139 -125.60 47.58 61.58
N ASN A 140 -126.00 48.46 60.65
CA ASN A 140 -127.20 48.35 59.80
C ASN A 140 -126.84 48.67 58.35
N ASP A 141 -127.41 47.94 57.37
CA ASP A 141 -127.29 48.32 55.97
C ASP A 141 -128.36 49.37 55.60
N GLU A 142 -127.99 50.44 54.91
CA GLU A 142 -128.86 51.60 54.64
C GLU A 142 -128.51 52.19 53.26
N PRO A 143 -129.47 52.75 52.48
CA PRO A 143 -129.15 53.20 51.12
C PRO A 143 -128.16 54.36 51.16
N CYS A 144 -127.08 54.22 50.39
CA CYS A 144 -125.89 55.10 50.40
C CYS A 144 -126.18 56.61 50.25
N MET A 145 -127.37 56.98 49.78
CA MET A 145 -127.82 58.37 49.60
C MET A 145 -128.29 59.05 50.90
N LYS A 146 -128.55 58.31 51.99
CA LYS A 146 -128.89 58.92 53.28
C LYS A 146 -127.75 59.79 53.81
N ARG A 147 -128.09 60.91 54.45
CA ARG A 147 -127.11 61.85 55.02
C ARG A 147 -126.79 61.47 56.45
N LYS A 148 -125.53 61.10 56.72
CA LYS A 148 -125.01 60.70 58.04
C LYS A 148 -123.64 61.35 58.28
N ARG A 149 -123.11 61.34 59.50
CA ARG A 149 -121.73 61.82 59.72
C ARG A 149 -120.73 60.83 59.10
N ALA A 150 -119.67 61.33 58.47
CA ALA A 150 -118.53 60.49 58.09
C ALA A 150 -117.77 60.04 59.34
N LEU A 151 -117.26 58.81 59.36
CA LEU A 151 -116.30 58.33 60.37
C LEU A 151 -115.04 57.80 59.66
N CYS A 152 -113.94 58.51 59.87
CA CYS A 152 -112.68 58.39 59.16
C CYS A 152 -111.58 57.83 60.07
N TYR A 153 -110.50 57.30 59.48
CA TYR A 153 -109.27 56.94 60.17
C TYR A 153 -108.03 57.56 59.51
N GLN A 154 -106.92 57.62 60.25
CA GLN A 154 -105.59 57.99 59.74
C GLN A 154 -104.54 56.93 60.13
N ALA A 155 -103.77 56.42 59.17
CA ALA A 155 -102.79 55.33 59.35
C ALA A 155 -101.40 55.80 59.86
N SER A 156 -100.60 54.87 60.42
CA SER A 156 -99.29 55.14 61.03
C SER A 156 -98.11 54.43 60.34
N CYS A 157 -98.30 53.23 59.78
CA CYS A 157 -97.25 52.48 59.05
C CYS A 157 -96.76 53.21 57.77
N LYS A 158 -95.46 53.10 57.48
CA LYS A 158 -94.81 53.66 56.28
C LYS A 158 -93.95 52.60 55.58
N PRO A 159 -93.58 52.77 54.28
CA PRO A 159 -92.80 51.78 53.53
C PRO A 159 -91.44 51.39 54.14
N PHE A 160 -90.87 52.24 55.00
CA PHE A 160 -89.57 52.02 55.65
C PHE A 160 -89.67 51.73 57.16
N SER A 161 -90.89 51.61 57.73
CA SER A 161 -91.12 51.49 59.19
C SER A 161 -90.45 50.30 59.87
N CYS A 162 -90.01 49.29 59.11
CA CYS A 162 -89.31 48.09 59.60
C CYS A 162 -88.02 47.84 58.81
N ASN A 163 -87.30 48.92 58.44
CA ASN A 163 -86.03 48.93 57.69
C ASN A 163 -86.02 48.13 56.35
N GLN A 164 -87.20 47.78 55.82
CA GLN A 164 -87.40 46.81 54.71
C GLN A 164 -87.05 45.36 55.07
N HIS A 165 -86.68 45.08 56.32
CA HIS A 165 -86.36 43.75 56.85
C HIS A 165 -87.50 43.12 57.66
N GLY A 166 -88.74 43.62 57.51
CA GLY A 166 -89.92 43.07 58.16
C GLY A 166 -91.24 43.70 57.69
N GLU A 167 -92.37 43.10 58.12
CA GLU A 167 -93.73 43.59 57.87
C GLU A 167 -94.19 44.55 58.98
N CYS A 168 -94.84 45.67 58.60
CA CYS A 168 -95.37 46.67 59.53
C CYS A 168 -96.84 46.38 59.86
N ILE A 169 -97.15 46.24 61.15
CA ILE A 169 -98.46 45.85 61.67
C ILE A 169 -99.06 47.01 62.48
N GLU A 170 -100.18 47.56 62.01
CA GLU A 170 -100.91 48.64 62.68
C GLU A 170 -101.60 48.16 63.97
N THR A 171 -101.49 48.94 65.05
CA THR A 171 -102.14 48.67 66.35
C THR A 171 -102.81 49.92 66.92
N ILE A 172 -103.61 49.78 67.99
CA ILE A 172 -104.21 50.94 68.67
C ILE A 172 -103.11 51.71 69.41
N GLY A 173 -102.71 52.86 68.87
CA GLY A 173 -101.71 53.74 69.47
C GLY A 173 -100.34 53.75 68.79
N ASN A 174 -99.99 52.71 68.02
CA ASN A 174 -98.64 52.51 67.49
C ASN A 174 -98.63 51.50 66.31
N TYR A 175 -97.48 51.25 65.69
CA TYR A 175 -97.23 50.03 64.90
C TYR A 175 -96.24 49.07 65.60
N THR A 176 -96.15 47.84 65.12
CA THR A 176 -95.10 46.87 65.46
C THR A 176 -94.50 46.26 64.20
N CYS A 177 -93.26 45.78 64.28
CA CYS A 177 -92.56 45.13 63.17
C CYS A 177 -92.45 43.61 63.37
N SER A 178 -92.68 42.85 62.29
CA SER A 178 -92.46 41.40 62.23
C SER A 178 -91.29 41.13 61.29
N CYS A 179 -90.11 40.85 61.86
CA CYS A 179 -88.86 40.75 61.11
C CYS A 179 -88.74 39.47 60.28
N TYR A 180 -88.07 39.59 59.13
CA TYR A 180 -87.68 38.46 58.30
C TYR A 180 -86.52 37.68 58.94
N PRO A 181 -86.36 36.37 58.63
CA PRO A 181 -85.27 35.57 59.17
C PRO A 181 -83.89 36.19 58.92
N GLY A 182 -83.06 36.22 59.96
CA GLY A 182 -81.74 36.85 59.95
C GLY A 182 -81.70 38.29 60.46
N PHE A 183 -82.86 38.88 60.78
CA PHE A 183 -82.96 40.25 61.33
C PHE A 183 -83.76 40.31 62.64
N TYR A 184 -83.39 41.25 63.51
CA TYR A 184 -84.05 41.51 64.79
C TYR A 184 -83.98 42.98 65.20
N GLY A 185 -84.67 43.33 66.29
CA GLY A 185 -84.81 44.70 66.80
C GLY A 185 -86.23 45.24 66.64
N PRO A 186 -86.59 46.34 67.33
CA PRO A 186 -87.92 46.95 67.25
C PRO A 186 -88.32 47.43 65.85
N GLU A 187 -87.36 47.76 64.98
CA GLU A 187 -87.57 48.14 63.59
C GLU A 187 -86.84 47.21 62.60
N CYS A 188 -86.42 46.02 63.03
CA CYS A 188 -85.65 45.04 62.24
C CYS A 188 -84.29 45.61 61.73
N GLU A 189 -83.66 46.44 62.56
CA GLU A 189 -82.46 47.19 62.24
C GLU A 189 -81.14 46.40 62.40
N TYR A 190 -81.14 45.29 63.14
CA TYR A 190 -79.95 44.48 63.42
C TYR A 190 -79.97 43.17 62.62
N ALA A 191 -78.84 42.80 62.02
CA ALA A 191 -78.62 41.47 61.46
C ALA A 191 -78.13 40.50 62.56
N ILE A 192 -78.50 39.23 62.49
CA ILE A 192 -78.02 38.20 63.42
C ILE A 192 -76.53 37.92 63.18
N GLU A 193 -75.75 37.91 64.26
CA GLU A 193 -74.29 37.67 64.24
C GLU A 193 -73.99 36.17 64.44
N CYS A 194 -73.11 35.60 63.62
CA CYS A 194 -72.51 34.29 63.87
C CYS A 194 -71.24 34.43 64.72
N LYS A 195 -70.91 33.36 65.48
CA LYS A 195 -69.67 33.26 66.25
C LYS A 195 -68.44 33.56 65.36
N GLU A 196 -67.51 34.38 65.86
CA GLU A 196 -66.25 34.67 65.17
C GLU A 196 -65.43 33.39 64.91
N LEU A 197 -64.81 33.32 63.73
CA LEU A 197 -64.01 32.17 63.29
C LEU A 197 -62.55 32.34 63.73
N ASP A 198 -62.25 31.86 64.93
CA ASP A 198 -60.88 31.76 65.47
C ASP A 198 -60.05 30.78 64.63
N PHE A 199 -58.95 31.27 64.04
CA PHE A 199 -58.10 30.48 63.15
C PHE A 199 -56.61 30.81 63.33
N SER A 200 -55.75 29.79 63.18
CA SER A 200 -54.30 29.95 63.23
C SER A 200 -53.71 29.81 61.80
N PRO A 201 -52.92 30.79 61.31
CA PRO A 201 -52.49 30.87 59.91
C PRO A 201 -51.28 29.97 59.60
N GLY A 202 -51.42 28.66 59.84
CA GLY A 202 -50.40 27.65 59.54
C GLY A 202 -50.38 27.27 58.05
N ASN A 203 -51.12 26.21 57.70
CA ASN A 203 -51.17 25.66 56.33
C ASN A 203 -52.48 26.00 55.59
N MET A 204 -53.22 27.01 56.06
CA MET A 204 -54.56 27.36 55.56
C MET A 204 -54.74 28.87 55.42
N HIS A 205 -55.37 29.28 54.33
CA HIS A 205 -55.70 30.66 54.00
C HIS A 205 -57.22 30.84 53.95
N MET A 206 -57.76 31.72 54.79
CA MET A 206 -59.19 32.09 54.83
C MET A 206 -59.42 33.41 54.07
N THR A 207 -60.58 33.58 53.44
CA THR A 207 -60.99 34.86 52.82
C THR A 207 -62.49 35.05 52.95
N CYS A 208 -62.92 36.12 53.63
CA CYS A 208 -64.32 36.38 53.96
C CYS A 208 -64.89 37.62 53.28
N SER A 209 -66.22 37.64 53.13
CA SER A 209 -67.04 38.76 52.69
C SER A 209 -68.20 38.97 53.67
N HIS A 210 -68.44 40.23 54.06
CA HIS A 210 -69.31 40.60 55.16
C HIS A 210 -70.30 41.70 54.73
N PRO A 211 -71.43 41.34 54.09
CA PRO A 211 -72.32 42.33 53.46
C PRO A 211 -73.16 43.15 54.45
N LEU A 212 -73.46 42.60 55.63
CA LEU A 212 -74.33 43.21 56.65
C LEU A 212 -73.60 43.54 57.96
N GLY A 213 -72.28 43.44 57.97
CA GLY A 213 -71.43 43.56 59.18
C GLY A 213 -70.55 42.31 59.38
N ASN A 214 -69.47 42.44 60.16
CA ASN A 214 -68.52 41.34 60.40
C ASN A 214 -69.23 40.10 60.96
N PHE A 215 -68.98 38.94 60.33
CA PHE A 215 -69.56 37.63 60.69
C PHE A 215 -71.09 37.59 60.84
N SER A 216 -71.82 38.60 60.37
CA SER A 216 -73.29 38.66 60.38
C SER A 216 -73.93 37.79 59.28
N TYR A 217 -75.25 37.60 59.35
CA TYR A 217 -76.07 36.90 58.37
C TYR A 217 -75.68 37.24 56.92
N GLN A 218 -75.60 36.23 56.05
CA GLN A 218 -75.10 36.30 54.67
C GLN A 218 -73.59 36.55 54.53
N SER A 219 -72.81 36.58 55.63
CA SER A 219 -71.34 36.47 55.55
C SER A 219 -70.92 35.14 54.93
N ARG A 220 -69.89 35.17 54.09
CA ARG A 220 -69.31 33.98 53.43
C ARG A 220 -67.79 33.98 53.60
N CYS A 221 -67.23 32.86 54.04
CA CYS A 221 -65.78 32.64 54.19
C CYS A 221 -65.33 31.43 53.38
N ASN A 222 -64.32 31.61 52.51
CA ASN A 222 -63.70 30.54 51.72
C ASN A 222 -62.36 30.12 52.33
N PHE A 223 -62.00 28.83 52.18
CA PHE A 223 -60.80 28.22 52.74
C PHE A 223 -60.00 27.47 51.67
N ASN A 224 -58.70 27.73 51.59
CA ASN A 224 -57.73 27.03 50.74
C ASN A 224 -56.51 26.59 51.57
N CYS A 225 -55.90 25.45 51.23
CA CYS A 225 -54.64 25.03 51.84
C CYS A 225 -53.42 25.60 51.10
N THR A 226 -52.26 25.59 51.76
CA THR A 226 -50.95 25.80 51.13
C THR A 226 -50.54 24.61 50.26
N GLU A 227 -49.55 24.82 49.38
CA GLU A 227 -49.08 23.77 48.46
C GLU A 227 -48.62 22.49 49.19
N GLY A 228 -48.90 21.33 48.59
CA GLY A 228 -48.62 20.03 49.19
C GLY A 228 -49.58 19.61 50.32
N HIS A 229 -50.68 20.34 50.53
CA HIS A 229 -51.71 20.01 51.52
C HIS A 229 -53.11 19.91 50.89
N LYS A 230 -53.95 19.04 51.45
CA LYS A 230 -55.32 18.76 51.02
C LYS A 230 -56.32 19.27 52.05
N LEU A 231 -57.38 19.94 51.57
CA LEU A 231 -58.47 20.43 52.42
C LEU A 231 -59.44 19.30 52.78
N ASN A 232 -59.64 19.08 54.07
CA ASN A 232 -60.60 18.15 54.64
C ASN A 232 -61.70 18.94 55.37
N GLY A 233 -62.87 19.04 54.75
CA GLY A 233 -64.01 19.79 55.28
C GLY A 233 -64.71 20.63 54.19
N ALA A 234 -65.51 21.61 54.60
CA ALA A 234 -66.18 22.52 53.68
C ALA A 234 -65.22 23.62 53.21
N SER A 235 -65.08 23.81 51.89
CA SER A 235 -64.28 24.90 51.30
C SER A 235 -64.92 26.28 51.44
N THR A 236 -66.17 26.34 51.91
CA THR A 236 -66.94 27.57 52.07
C THR A 236 -67.90 27.44 53.25
N LEU A 237 -67.87 28.42 54.14
CA LEU A 237 -68.82 28.57 55.25
C LEU A 237 -69.71 29.81 55.01
N GLU A 238 -70.99 29.69 55.34
CA GLU A 238 -71.97 30.78 55.25
C GLU A 238 -72.65 31.00 56.61
N CYS A 239 -72.84 32.25 57.01
CA CYS A 239 -73.54 32.59 58.25
C CYS A 239 -75.05 32.61 58.03
N LEU A 240 -75.75 31.71 58.73
CA LEU A 240 -77.19 31.47 58.59
C LEU A 240 -78.03 32.40 59.47
N ALA A 241 -79.33 32.46 59.14
CA ALA A 241 -80.34 33.20 59.92
C ALA A 241 -80.55 32.68 61.36
N SER A 242 -79.88 31.58 61.76
CA SER A 242 -79.82 31.05 63.12
C SER A 242 -78.69 31.63 63.99
N GLY A 243 -77.69 32.31 63.39
CA GLY A 243 -76.44 32.66 64.07
C GLY A 243 -75.40 31.52 64.06
N GLU A 244 -75.62 30.49 63.26
CA GLU A 244 -74.69 29.36 63.08
C GLU A 244 -74.07 29.38 61.67
N TRP A 245 -72.86 28.83 61.55
CA TRP A 245 -72.21 28.59 60.26
C TRP A 245 -72.69 27.27 59.65
N THR A 246 -72.66 27.17 58.31
CA THR A 246 -73.07 25.97 57.57
C THR A 246 -72.26 24.70 57.89
N ALA A 247 -71.05 24.84 58.44
CA ALA A 247 -70.20 23.75 58.94
C ALA A 247 -69.11 24.32 59.86
N GLU A 248 -68.32 23.43 60.48
CA GLU A 248 -67.08 23.77 61.21
C GLU A 248 -65.93 24.15 60.26
N ILE A 249 -64.89 24.78 60.81
CA ILE A 249 -63.67 25.18 60.08
C ILE A 249 -62.95 23.92 59.55
N PRO A 250 -62.54 23.87 58.26
CA PRO A 250 -61.85 22.72 57.68
C PRO A 250 -60.38 22.60 58.13
N GLU A 251 -59.80 21.41 57.95
CA GLU A 251 -58.40 21.09 58.26
C GLU A 251 -57.57 20.87 56.98
N CYS A 252 -56.27 21.19 57.02
CA CYS A 252 -55.33 20.96 55.91
C CYS A 252 -54.31 19.86 56.26
N SER A 253 -54.56 18.62 55.81
CA SER A 253 -53.61 17.51 55.97
C SER A 253 -52.54 17.55 54.88
N VAL A 254 -51.35 17.01 55.15
CA VAL A 254 -50.30 16.88 54.11
C VAL A 254 -50.74 15.87 53.04
N THR A 255 -50.28 16.03 51.80
CA THR A 255 -50.54 15.09 50.71
C THR A 255 -49.53 13.94 50.72
N GLU A 256 -50.06 12.72 50.79
CA GLU A 256 -49.32 11.44 50.68
C GLU A 256 -49.30 10.95 49.24
N CYS A 257 -48.19 10.31 48.84
CA CYS A 257 -48.05 9.55 47.60
C CYS A 257 -48.20 8.02 47.86
N PRO A 258 -48.52 7.19 46.85
CA PRO A 258 -48.64 5.75 47.04
C PRO A 258 -47.30 5.10 47.43
N THR A 259 -47.29 4.27 48.48
CA THR A 259 -46.08 3.58 48.96
C THR A 259 -45.38 2.78 47.88
N LEU A 260 -44.11 3.12 47.62
CA LEU A 260 -43.27 2.40 46.69
C LEU A 260 -42.67 1.14 47.32
N LYS A 261 -42.23 0.21 46.47
CA LYS A 261 -41.48 -0.98 46.87
C LYS A 261 -40.14 -0.97 46.13
N SER A 262 -39.11 -1.51 46.77
CA SER A 262 -37.82 -1.75 46.11
C SER A 262 -38.01 -2.66 44.89
N PRO A 263 -37.37 -2.37 43.75
CA PRO A 263 -37.39 -3.26 42.60
C PRO A 263 -36.70 -4.60 42.92
N GLU A 264 -37.10 -5.66 42.22
CA GLU A 264 -36.45 -6.96 42.34
C GLU A 264 -34.99 -6.87 41.85
N ARG A 265 -34.04 -7.43 42.63
CA ARG A 265 -32.59 -7.27 42.45
C ARG A 265 -32.10 -5.81 42.46
N GLY A 266 -32.78 -4.94 43.21
CA GLY A 266 -32.37 -3.55 43.41
C GLY A 266 -32.72 -3.00 44.79
N ASN A 267 -32.13 -1.85 45.09
CA ASN A 267 -32.24 -1.12 46.34
C ASN A 267 -33.06 0.17 46.13
N MET A 268 -33.72 0.64 47.19
CA MET A 268 -34.53 1.86 47.20
C MET A 268 -34.23 2.64 48.49
N ASN A 269 -33.90 3.92 48.35
CA ASN A 269 -33.60 4.80 49.47
C ASN A 269 -34.43 6.08 49.38
N CYS A 270 -35.33 6.30 50.34
CA CYS A 270 -36.28 7.41 50.36
C CYS A 270 -35.96 8.39 51.49
N LEU A 271 -35.99 9.70 51.21
CA LEU A 271 -35.67 10.73 52.20
C LEU A 271 -36.73 10.88 53.30
N ARG A 272 -37.99 10.54 53.00
CA ARG A 272 -39.13 10.49 53.92
C ARG A 272 -40.10 9.40 53.47
N GLU A 273 -40.81 8.80 54.42
CA GLU A 273 -41.94 7.90 54.15
C GLU A 273 -43.06 8.70 53.47
N ASP A 274 -43.27 8.45 52.17
CA ASP A 274 -44.43 8.79 51.30
C ASP A 274 -45.02 10.23 51.28
N VAL A 275 -44.55 11.16 52.10
CA VAL A 275 -45.16 12.49 52.32
C VAL A 275 -44.44 13.60 51.55
N HIS A 276 -45.19 14.46 50.86
CA HIS A 276 -44.64 15.60 50.12
C HIS A 276 -43.95 16.66 51.02
N PRO A 277 -42.76 17.17 50.67
CA PRO A 277 -41.87 16.69 49.63
C PRO A 277 -41.04 15.49 50.11
N SER A 278 -41.04 14.42 49.31
CA SER A 278 -40.15 13.26 49.43
C SER A 278 -39.60 12.89 48.06
N SER A 279 -38.43 12.27 48.05
CA SER A 279 -37.87 11.60 46.88
C SER A 279 -37.28 10.26 47.28
N CYS A 280 -37.31 9.32 46.32
CA CYS A 280 -36.70 8.01 46.42
C CYS A 280 -35.67 7.86 45.30
N SER A 281 -34.46 7.44 45.64
CA SER A 281 -33.47 6.98 44.66
C SER A 281 -33.43 5.46 44.59
N PHE A 282 -33.11 4.96 43.39
CA PHE A 282 -33.03 3.54 43.09
C PHE A 282 -31.65 3.18 42.55
N SER A 283 -31.15 2.01 42.93
CA SER A 283 -29.98 1.39 42.31
C SER A 283 -30.19 -0.10 42.15
N CYS A 284 -29.44 -0.74 41.26
CA CYS A 284 -29.50 -2.18 41.06
C CYS A 284 -28.33 -2.89 41.75
N GLU A 285 -28.49 -4.19 41.99
CA GLU A 285 -27.38 -5.06 42.37
C GLU A 285 -26.32 -5.13 41.25
N GLU A 286 -25.10 -5.54 41.62
CA GLU A 286 -24.00 -5.74 40.67
C GLU A 286 -24.39 -6.79 39.60
N GLY A 287 -24.10 -6.48 38.33
CA GLY A 287 -24.56 -7.28 37.18
C GLY A 287 -25.97 -6.95 36.67
N PHE A 288 -26.67 -5.98 37.26
CA PHE A 288 -27.97 -5.47 36.80
C PHE A 288 -27.88 -3.98 36.46
N ARG A 289 -28.62 -3.55 35.42
CA ARG A 289 -28.72 -2.15 34.99
C ARG A 289 -30.11 -1.58 35.30
N LEU A 290 -30.15 -0.32 35.70
CA LEU A 290 -31.40 0.41 35.97
C LEU A 290 -32.09 0.79 34.65
N LYS A 291 -33.40 0.53 34.55
CA LYS A 291 -34.25 0.89 33.42
C LYS A 291 -35.47 1.68 33.90
N GLY A 292 -35.36 3.00 33.82
CA GLY A 292 -36.31 3.98 34.30
C GLY A 292 -35.55 5.18 34.91
N GLU A 293 -36.23 6.02 35.67
CA GLU A 293 -35.60 7.14 36.37
C GLU A 293 -34.85 6.67 37.63
N GLU A 294 -33.64 7.17 37.83
CA GLU A 294 -32.82 6.89 39.04
C GLU A 294 -33.44 7.51 40.30
N VAL A 295 -34.08 8.69 40.16
CA VAL A 295 -34.68 9.43 41.28
C VAL A 295 -36.09 9.86 40.93
N VAL A 296 -37.06 9.45 41.75
CA VAL A 296 -38.47 9.84 41.63
C VAL A 296 -38.89 10.77 42.76
N TRP A 297 -39.81 11.68 42.47
CA TRP A 297 -40.25 12.73 43.39
C TRP A 297 -41.76 12.59 43.64
N CYS A 298 -42.18 12.67 44.89
CA CYS A 298 -43.59 12.80 45.25
C CYS A 298 -44.01 14.23 44.95
N THR A 299 -45.02 14.45 44.11
CA THR A 299 -45.52 15.78 43.74
C THR A 299 -46.62 16.26 44.68
N ALA A 300 -46.90 17.58 44.68
CA ALA A 300 -47.97 18.17 45.49
C ALA A 300 -49.39 17.61 45.17
N SER A 301 -49.56 16.88 44.07
CA SER A 301 -50.78 16.18 43.68
C SER A 301 -50.91 14.75 44.22
N GLY A 302 -49.97 14.26 45.04
CA GLY A 302 -50.01 12.90 45.61
C GLY A 302 -49.65 11.82 44.62
N THR A 303 -48.76 12.12 43.67
CA THR A 303 -48.32 11.23 42.60
C THR A 303 -46.81 11.24 42.45
N TRP A 304 -46.20 10.10 42.13
CA TRP A 304 -44.77 10.05 41.79
C TRP A 304 -44.52 10.52 40.36
N THR A 305 -43.39 11.19 40.12
CA THR A 305 -43.01 11.69 38.78
C THR A 305 -42.81 10.58 37.74
N ALA A 306 -42.46 9.38 38.17
CA ALA A 306 -42.29 8.18 37.34
C ALA A 306 -42.61 6.91 38.16
N PRO A 307 -42.92 5.77 37.52
CA PRO A 307 -43.03 4.49 38.21
C PRO A 307 -41.67 3.99 38.72
N VAL A 308 -41.69 2.97 39.59
CA VAL A 308 -40.48 2.26 40.04
C VAL A 308 -39.73 1.69 38.83
N PRO A 309 -38.41 1.92 38.69
CA PRO A 309 -37.61 1.41 37.59
C PRO A 309 -37.39 -0.11 37.70
N LEU A 310 -37.08 -0.75 36.57
CA LEU A 310 -36.73 -2.17 36.51
C LEU A 310 -35.21 -2.37 36.57
N CYS A 311 -34.75 -3.37 37.33
CA CYS A 311 -33.37 -3.85 37.23
C CYS A 311 -33.31 -5.00 36.21
N GLU A 312 -32.77 -4.74 35.01
CA GLU A 312 -32.55 -5.77 34.00
C GLU A 312 -31.16 -6.39 34.17
N ALA A 313 -31.03 -7.70 34.03
CA ALA A 313 -29.73 -8.36 34.01
C ALA A 313 -28.89 -7.83 32.84
N ILE A 314 -27.61 -7.58 33.08
CA ILE A 314 -26.66 -7.18 32.05
C ILE A 314 -26.24 -8.45 31.29
N THR A 315 -26.50 -8.47 29.99
CA THR A 315 -26.18 -9.60 29.09
C THR A 315 -25.38 -9.12 27.89
N CYS A 316 -24.31 -9.84 27.54
CA CYS A 316 -23.51 -9.61 26.35
C CYS A 316 -24.00 -10.45 25.15
N ASP A 317 -23.58 -10.05 23.94
CA ASP A 317 -23.91 -10.75 22.69
C ASP A 317 -23.49 -12.22 22.71
N LEU A 318 -24.26 -13.07 22.01
CA LEU A 318 -23.98 -14.49 21.89
C LEU A 318 -22.68 -14.75 21.10
N LEU A 319 -21.80 -15.58 21.67
CA LEU A 319 -20.56 -16.03 21.05
C LEU A 319 -20.74 -17.40 20.38
N GLU A 320 -20.26 -17.52 19.14
CA GLU A 320 -20.08 -18.80 18.46
C GLU A 320 -18.64 -19.33 18.64
N SER A 321 -18.42 -20.63 18.41
CA SER A 321 -17.05 -21.16 18.35
C SER A 321 -16.35 -20.69 17.07
N PRO A 322 -15.12 -20.15 17.14
CA PRO A 322 -14.40 -19.72 15.95
C PRO A 322 -14.13 -20.90 15.03
N ALA A 323 -14.16 -20.67 13.71
CA ALA A 323 -13.83 -21.70 12.73
C ALA A 323 -12.41 -22.26 12.98
N HIS A 324 -12.29 -23.58 13.02
CA HIS A 324 -11.06 -24.29 13.42
C HIS A 324 -10.58 -23.96 14.85
N GLY A 325 -11.50 -23.70 15.78
CA GLY A 325 -11.25 -23.63 17.22
C GLY A 325 -12.45 -24.08 18.06
N SER A 326 -12.34 -23.89 19.36
CA SER A 326 -13.35 -24.19 20.36
C SER A 326 -13.54 -23.02 21.33
N LEU A 327 -14.77 -22.87 21.79
CA LEU A 327 -15.20 -21.92 22.82
C LEU A 327 -15.49 -22.68 24.12
N ASN A 328 -15.00 -22.18 25.25
CA ASN A 328 -15.31 -22.69 26.58
C ASN A 328 -15.67 -21.52 27.51
N CYS A 329 -16.86 -21.55 28.14
CA CYS A 329 -17.39 -20.44 28.93
C CYS A 329 -17.83 -20.90 30.33
N SER A 330 -17.75 -19.98 31.30
CA SER A 330 -18.22 -20.23 32.67
C SER A 330 -19.75 -20.34 32.80
N SER A 331 -20.49 -19.84 31.82
CA SER A 331 -21.95 -19.77 31.76
C SER A 331 -22.53 -20.56 30.57
N SER A 332 -23.84 -20.82 30.62
CA SER A 332 -24.56 -21.48 29.53
C SER A 332 -24.50 -20.63 28.26
N LEU A 333 -24.24 -21.26 27.10
CA LEU A 333 -24.17 -20.63 25.78
C LEU A 333 -25.49 -19.96 25.31
N THR A 334 -26.54 -20.03 26.13
CA THR A 334 -27.85 -19.42 25.90
C THR A 334 -27.97 -17.98 26.42
N GLU A 335 -27.24 -17.62 27.48
CA GLU A 335 -27.32 -16.30 28.12
C GLU A 335 -25.97 -15.93 28.78
N PHE A 336 -25.19 -15.06 28.13
CA PHE A 336 -23.95 -14.55 28.70
C PHE A 336 -24.21 -13.33 29.58
N GLN A 337 -24.52 -13.59 30.85
CA GLN A 337 -24.72 -12.56 31.87
C GLN A 337 -23.38 -11.90 32.29
N TYR A 338 -23.42 -10.74 32.96
CA TYR A 338 -22.23 -10.07 33.54
C TYR A 338 -21.29 -11.06 34.27
N ASN A 339 -19.97 -10.86 34.12
CA ASN A 339 -18.92 -11.75 34.64
C ASN A 339 -18.97 -13.19 34.04
N SER A 340 -19.72 -13.40 32.94
CA SER A 340 -19.46 -14.54 32.05
C SER A 340 -18.06 -14.40 31.47
N ARG A 341 -17.26 -15.47 31.56
CA ARG A 341 -15.88 -15.49 31.09
C ARG A 341 -15.69 -16.64 30.11
N CYS A 342 -15.19 -16.33 28.92
CA CYS A 342 -15.08 -17.25 27.80
C CYS A 342 -13.65 -17.30 27.28
N SER A 343 -13.06 -18.49 27.24
CA SER A 343 -11.76 -18.75 26.64
C SER A 343 -11.87 -19.44 25.29
N PHE A 344 -10.89 -19.16 24.42
CA PHE A 344 -10.84 -19.66 23.04
C PHE A 344 -9.56 -20.46 22.82
N GLN A 345 -9.68 -21.60 22.16
CA GLN A 345 -8.52 -22.43 21.80
C GLN A 345 -8.61 -22.85 20.34
N CYS A 346 -7.52 -22.71 19.58
CA CYS A 346 -7.50 -23.14 18.19
C CYS A 346 -7.13 -24.62 18.05
N ALA A 347 -7.61 -25.23 16.97
CA ALA A 347 -7.22 -26.57 16.58
C ALA A 347 -5.75 -26.65 16.15
N GLU A 348 -5.24 -27.88 16.07
CA GLU A 348 -3.87 -28.17 15.62
C GLU A 348 -3.59 -27.54 14.24
N GLY A 349 -2.42 -26.91 14.09
CA GLY A 349 -2.03 -26.15 12.91
C GLY A 349 -2.60 -24.73 12.78
N PHE A 350 -3.49 -24.30 13.68
CA PHE A 350 -4.00 -22.93 13.74
C PHE A 350 -3.37 -22.13 14.90
N VAL A 351 -3.48 -20.81 14.85
CA VAL A 351 -2.99 -19.86 15.86
C VAL A 351 -4.04 -18.78 16.11
N LEU A 352 -4.23 -18.44 17.38
CA LEU A 352 -5.24 -17.46 17.80
C LEU A 352 -4.80 -16.03 17.45
N LYS A 353 -5.72 -15.24 16.90
CA LYS A 353 -5.57 -13.80 16.66
C LYS A 353 -6.67 -13.04 17.40
N GLY A 354 -6.30 -12.43 18.52
CA GLY A 354 -7.19 -11.72 19.44
C GLY A 354 -6.84 -12.07 20.89
N ALA A 355 -7.77 -11.85 21.82
CA ALA A 355 -7.60 -12.23 23.22
C ALA A 355 -7.90 -13.74 23.43
N GLU A 356 -7.07 -14.44 24.21
CA GLU A 356 -7.29 -15.84 24.59
C GLU A 356 -8.51 -16.03 25.51
N THR A 357 -8.88 -14.99 26.25
CA THR A 357 -10.05 -14.99 27.12
C THR A 357 -10.68 -13.61 27.16
N ILE A 358 -12.01 -13.57 27.08
CA ILE A 358 -12.82 -12.35 27.17
C ILE A 358 -13.87 -12.49 28.28
N GLU A 359 -14.39 -11.37 28.75
CA GLU A 359 -15.29 -11.28 29.91
C GLU A 359 -16.43 -10.32 29.60
N CYS A 360 -17.64 -10.63 30.06
CA CYS A 360 -18.82 -9.79 29.86
C CYS A 360 -18.86 -8.68 30.93
N ASP A 361 -18.68 -7.42 30.52
CA ASP A 361 -18.47 -6.30 31.42
C ASP A 361 -19.77 -5.58 31.83
N MET A 362 -19.64 -4.55 32.68
CA MET A 362 -20.78 -3.77 33.20
C MET A 362 -21.48 -2.88 32.16
N SER A 363 -20.95 -2.77 30.93
CA SER A 363 -21.64 -2.11 29.82
C SER A 363 -22.56 -3.06 29.04
N GLY A 364 -22.45 -4.37 29.28
CA GLY A 364 -23.09 -5.40 28.45
C GLY A 364 -22.31 -5.67 27.16
N THR A 365 -21.00 -5.42 27.15
CA THR A 365 -20.12 -5.76 26.02
C THR A 365 -18.96 -6.65 26.46
N TRP A 366 -18.35 -7.35 25.51
CA TRP A 366 -17.18 -8.18 25.76
C TRP A 366 -15.91 -7.33 25.83
N THR A 367 -15.06 -7.56 26.83
CA THR A 367 -13.81 -6.80 27.07
C THR A 367 -12.82 -6.80 25.89
N ALA A 368 -12.97 -7.72 24.93
CA ALA A 368 -12.35 -7.66 23.62
C ALA A 368 -13.28 -8.36 22.58
N PRO A 369 -13.17 -8.03 21.27
CA PRO A 369 -13.88 -8.77 20.24
C PRO A 369 -13.45 -10.24 20.17
N ALA A 370 -14.35 -11.11 19.72
CA ALA A 370 -14.08 -12.54 19.56
C ALA A 370 -12.86 -12.79 18.65
N PRO A 371 -11.90 -13.63 19.08
CA PRO A 371 -10.68 -13.90 18.32
C PRO A 371 -10.93 -14.85 17.15
N VAL A 372 -10.02 -14.82 16.17
CA VAL A 372 -10.08 -15.69 14.98
C VAL A 372 -8.91 -16.68 14.99
N CYS A 373 -9.17 -17.94 14.65
CA CYS A 373 -8.13 -18.95 14.45
C CYS A 373 -7.61 -18.89 13.00
N HIS A 374 -6.37 -18.44 12.82
CA HIS A 374 -5.70 -18.40 11.52
C HIS A 374 -4.85 -19.65 11.34
N ALA A 375 -4.84 -20.26 10.15
CA ALA A 375 -3.87 -21.30 9.82
C ALA A 375 -2.44 -20.74 9.93
N LYS A 376 -1.50 -21.50 10.52
CA LYS A 376 -0.10 -21.07 10.62
C LYS A 376 0.53 -21.00 9.22
N GLN A 377 1.28 -19.94 8.97
CA GLN A 377 1.99 -19.72 7.70
C GLN A 377 3.38 -20.37 7.75
N CYS A 378 3.71 -21.16 6.73
CA CYS A 378 5.07 -21.61 6.44
C CYS A 378 5.82 -20.57 5.60
N GLN A 379 7.14 -20.70 5.49
CA GLN A 379 7.95 -19.86 4.62
C GLN A 379 7.42 -19.85 3.18
N ASP A 380 7.18 -18.67 2.60
CA ASP A 380 6.76 -18.54 1.21
C ASP A 380 7.77 -19.20 0.26
N LEU A 381 7.28 -20.04 -0.66
CA LEU A 381 8.10 -20.79 -1.61
C LEU A 381 8.02 -20.20 -3.03
N SER A 382 9.08 -20.40 -3.80
CA SER A 382 9.16 -20.09 -5.23
C SER A 382 9.49 -21.36 -6.03
N ALA A 383 9.17 -21.35 -7.33
CA ALA A 383 9.60 -22.43 -8.21
C ALA A 383 11.13 -22.43 -8.34
N PRO A 384 11.80 -23.61 -8.31
CA PRO A 384 13.24 -23.69 -8.50
C PRO A 384 13.64 -23.18 -9.90
N ILE A 385 14.84 -22.62 -10.00
CA ILE A 385 15.41 -22.24 -11.29
C ILE A 385 15.47 -23.50 -12.16
N LYS A 386 14.92 -23.44 -13.38
CA LYS A 386 14.77 -24.60 -14.27
C LYS A 386 13.86 -25.71 -13.76
N GLY A 387 12.84 -25.34 -12.99
CA GLY A 387 11.68 -26.18 -12.72
C GLY A 387 10.36 -25.42 -12.59
N HIS A 388 9.32 -26.17 -12.25
CA HIS A 388 7.95 -25.73 -12.04
C HIS A 388 7.47 -26.19 -10.67
N MET A 389 6.64 -25.35 -10.04
CA MET A 389 6.00 -25.64 -8.75
C MET A 389 4.50 -25.52 -8.94
N THR A 390 3.73 -26.51 -8.49
CA THR A 390 2.26 -26.48 -8.46
C THR A 390 1.81 -26.73 -7.02
N CYS A 391 1.06 -25.78 -6.45
CA CYS A 391 0.61 -25.85 -5.06
C CYS A 391 -0.91 -25.91 -4.93
N SER A 392 -1.36 -26.55 -3.86
CA SER A 392 -2.72 -26.48 -3.33
C SER A 392 -2.68 -25.79 -1.96
N HIS A 393 -3.65 -24.91 -1.69
CA HIS A 393 -3.65 -24.01 -0.53
C HIS A 393 -5.02 -24.00 0.17
N PRO A 394 -5.37 -25.02 0.98
CA PRO A 394 -6.71 -25.18 1.54
C PRO A 394 -7.20 -24.02 2.40
N PHE A 395 -6.29 -23.37 3.14
CA PHE A 395 -6.60 -22.27 4.07
C PHE A 395 -5.96 -20.92 3.67
N GLY A 396 -5.29 -20.85 2.53
CA GLY A 396 -4.52 -19.68 2.07
C GLY A 396 -3.07 -20.03 1.70
N ASN A 397 -2.43 -19.12 0.94
CA ASN A 397 -1.10 -19.33 0.38
C ASN A 397 -0.07 -19.71 1.44
N PHE A 398 0.61 -20.83 1.22
CA PHE A 398 1.66 -21.38 2.09
C PHE A 398 1.27 -21.58 3.56
N MET A 399 -0.02 -21.65 3.88
CA MET A 399 -0.52 -21.95 5.23
C MET A 399 -0.60 -23.47 5.48
N TYR A 400 -0.83 -23.87 6.74
CA TYR A 400 -1.02 -25.26 7.17
C TYR A 400 -1.84 -26.11 6.18
N GLN A 401 -1.44 -27.37 5.96
CA GLN A 401 -1.99 -28.28 4.93
C GLN A 401 -1.84 -27.82 3.47
N SER A 402 -1.13 -26.72 3.18
CA SER A 402 -0.64 -26.47 1.82
C SER A 402 0.26 -27.62 1.37
N SER A 403 0.09 -28.08 0.14
CA SER A 403 1.03 -28.98 -0.52
C SER A 403 1.58 -28.34 -1.78
N CYS A 404 2.87 -28.49 -2.04
CA CYS A 404 3.56 -28.00 -3.24
C CYS A 404 4.36 -29.14 -3.88
N ILE A 405 4.05 -29.43 -5.14
CA ILE A 405 4.71 -30.45 -5.97
C ILE A 405 5.69 -29.76 -6.93
N PHE A 406 6.90 -30.31 -7.02
CA PHE A 406 8.00 -29.78 -7.81
C PHE A 406 8.36 -30.71 -8.97
N THR A 407 8.67 -30.12 -10.12
CA THR A 407 9.16 -30.80 -11.33
C THR A 407 10.25 -29.96 -12.01
N CYS A 408 11.13 -30.57 -12.79
CA CYS A 408 12.19 -29.85 -13.52
C CYS A 408 11.91 -29.75 -15.03
N GLU A 409 12.52 -28.78 -15.69
CA GLU A 409 12.56 -28.70 -17.16
C GLU A 409 13.30 -29.90 -17.78
N GLU A 410 13.05 -30.18 -19.06
CA GLU A 410 13.74 -31.25 -19.80
C GLU A 410 15.27 -31.10 -19.71
N GLY A 411 15.97 -32.17 -19.31
CA GLY A 411 17.42 -32.20 -19.16
C GLY A 411 17.95 -31.71 -17.80
N PHE A 412 17.06 -31.50 -16.83
CA PHE A 412 17.38 -31.21 -15.43
C PHE A 412 16.83 -32.33 -14.53
N VAL A 413 17.48 -32.57 -13.38
CA VAL A 413 17.09 -33.59 -12.38
C VAL A 413 16.76 -32.91 -11.06
N LEU A 414 15.68 -33.37 -10.43
CA LEU A 414 15.23 -32.86 -9.14
C LEU A 414 16.09 -33.44 -8.00
N HIS A 415 16.84 -32.57 -7.33
CA HIS A 415 17.61 -32.91 -6.12
C HIS A 415 16.88 -32.38 -4.88
N GLY A 416 16.19 -33.29 -4.19
CA GLY A 416 15.40 -33.01 -2.99
C GLY A 416 14.06 -33.75 -3.00
N PRO A 417 13.12 -33.38 -2.12
CA PRO A 417 11.77 -33.96 -2.10
C PRO A 417 10.94 -33.49 -3.30
N GLN A 418 10.14 -34.38 -3.88
CA GLN A 418 9.21 -34.02 -4.97
C GLN A 418 7.98 -33.24 -4.48
N GLU A 419 7.57 -33.45 -3.22
CA GLU A 419 6.40 -32.80 -2.63
C GLU A 419 6.75 -32.28 -1.23
N LEU A 420 6.28 -31.08 -0.91
CA LEU A 420 6.42 -30.45 0.41
C LEU A 420 5.04 -30.13 1.00
N HIS A 421 4.84 -30.42 2.27
CA HIS A 421 3.62 -30.08 3.01
C HIS A 421 3.92 -29.07 4.11
N CYS A 422 3.05 -28.08 4.30
CA CYS A 422 3.14 -27.13 5.41
C CYS A 422 2.53 -27.75 6.68
N LEU A 423 3.38 -27.98 7.68
CA LEU A 423 3.03 -28.67 8.92
C LEU A 423 2.30 -27.77 9.93
N ASP A 424 1.72 -28.42 10.94
CA ASP A 424 1.06 -27.78 12.09
C ASP A 424 1.99 -26.85 12.90
N THR A 425 3.30 -26.98 12.70
CA THR A 425 4.34 -26.16 13.33
C THR A 425 4.53 -24.80 12.66
N GLY A 426 4.06 -24.61 11.42
CA GLY A 426 4.44 -23.46 10.58
C GLY A 426 5.76 -23.66 9.83
N HIS A 427 6.18 -24.92 9.63
CA HIS A 427 7.37 -25.28 8.86
C HIS A 427 7.04 -26.33 7.77
N TRP A 428 7.81 -26.34 6.70
CA TRP A 428 7.70 -27.36 5.65
C TRP A 428 8.29 -28.69 6.11
N THR A 429 7.80 -29.80 5.55
CA THR A 429 8.35 -31.15 5.76
C THR A 429 9.83 -31.31 5.43
N SER A 430 10.38 -30.44 4.57
CA SER A 430 11.80 -30.39 4.19
C SER A 430 12.12 -29.06 3.46
N PRO A 431 13.41 -28.74 3.23
CA PRO A 431 13.80 -27.61 2.38
C PRO A 431 13.32 -27.75 0.92
N PRO A 432 13.16 -26.65 0.18
CA PRO A 432 12.81 -26.69 -1.25
C PRO A 432 13.88 -27.42 -2.09
N PRO A 433 13.47 -28.24 -3.08
CA PRO A 433 14.39 -28.97 -3.94
C PRO A 433 15.05 -28.04 -4.99
N LEU A 434 16.15 -28.52 -5.57
CA LEU A 434 16.85 -27.87 -6.68
C LEU A 434 16.67 -28.67 -7.99
N CYS A 435 16.84 -28.00 -9.13
CA CYS A 435 16.85 -28.62 -10.46
C CYS A 435 18.23 -28.44 -11.09
N ASP A 436 19.10 -29.44 -10.96
CA ASP A 436 20.45 -29.40 -11.50
C ASP A 436 20.49 -29.95 -12.93
N ALA A 437 21.31 -29.36 -13.79
CA ALA A 437 21.43 -29.81 -15.19
C ALA A 437 22.13 -31.16 -15.28
N ILE A 438 21.60 -32.08 -16.09
CA ILE A 438 22.21 -33.40 -16.31
C ILE A 438 23.61 -33.21 -16.90
N THR A 439 24.64 -33.76 -16.24
CA THR A 439 26.04 -33.61 -16.67
C THR A 439 26.50 -34.80 -17.53
N CYS A 440 27.19 -34.49 -18.61
CA CYS A 440 27.98 -35.45 -19.37
C CYS A 440 29.41 -35.55 -18.81
N LYS A 441 30.07 -36.69 -19.03
CA LYS A 441 31.49 -36.87 -18.68
C LYS A 441 32.34 -35.74 -19.29
N PRO A 442 33.18 -35.03 -18.51
CA PRO A 442 34.05 -33.98 -19.05
C PRO A 442 34.94 -34.46 -20.21
N LEU A 443 34.99 -33.64 -21.26
CA LEU A 443 35.81 -33.88 -22.44
C LEU A 443 37.24 -33.36 -22.20
N LEU A 444 38.23 -34.11 -22.66
CA LEU A 444 39.64 -33.70 -22.64
C LEU A 444 40.03 -33.14 -24.01
N MET A 445 40.98 -32.21 -24.03
CA MET A 445 41.55 -31.70 -25.27
C MET A 445 42.38 -32.80 -25.97
N PRO A 446 42.19 -33.04 -27.28
CA PRO A 446 42.99 -34.03 -28.02
C PRO A 446 44.44 -33.56 -28.19
N GLU A 447 45.37 -34.51 -28.28
CA GLU A 447 46.76 -34.24 -28.64
C GLU A 447 46.83 -33.62 -30.05
N GLU A 448 47.60 -32.53 -30.20
CA GLU A 448 47.70 -31.72 -31.43
C GLU A 448 46.35 -31.22 -31.98
N GLY A 449 45.39 -30.95 -31.09
CA GLY A 449 44.16 -30.24 -31.41
C GLY A 449 43.68 -29.31 -30.29
N ILE A 450 42.58 -28.62 -30.59
CA ILE A 450 41.94 -27.61 -29.75
C ILE A 450 40.47 -28.02 -29.60
N VAL A 451 39.91 -27.84 -28.41
CA VAL A 451 38.48 -27.97 -28.15
C VAL A 451 37.92 -26.65 -27.62
N THR A 452 36.82 -26.18 -28.19
CA THR A 452 36.09 -24.99 -27.73
C THR A 452 34.67 -25.39 -27.33
N CYS A 453 34.36 -25.22 -26.05
CA CYS A 453 33.06 -25.60 -25.48
C CYS A 453 32.22 -24.38 -25.09
N VAL A 454 30.92 -24.48 -25.31
CA VAL A 454 29.90 -23.61 -24.74
C VAL A 454 29.08 -24.42 -23.75
N HIS A 455 28.91 -23.89 -22.53
CA HIS A 455 28.32 -24.57 -21.38
C HIS A 455 27.13 -23.76 -20.82
N PRO A 456 25.92 -23.89 -21.40
CA PRO A 456 24.78 -23.02 -21.06
C PRO A 456 24.29 -23.14 -19.62
N PHE A 457 24.48 -24.29 -18.98
CA PHE A 457 23.97 -24.60 -17.63
C PHE A 457 25.07 -25.21 -16.73
N GLY A 458 26.33 -24.83 -16.94
CA GLY A 458 27.49 -25.34 -16.20
C GLY A 458 28.32 -26.38 -16.97
N ASP A 459 29.49 -26.73 -16.41
CA ASP A 459 30.51 -27.50 -17.12
C ASP A 459 30.02 -28.87 -17.57
N SER A 460 30.10 -29.13 -18.89
CA SER A 460 29.63 -30.35 -19.55
C SER A 460 28.15 -30.70 -19.29
N SER A 461 27.30 -29.72 -18.90
CA SER A 461 25.86 -29.88 -18.70
C SER A 461 25.09 -30.22 -19.98
N TYR A 462 23.83 -30.64 -19.87
CA TYR A 462 22.87 -30.72 -20.97
C TYR A 462 22.88 -29.47 -21.86
N LYS A 463 22.73 -29.66 -23.18
CA LYS A 463 22.89 -28.65 -24.24
C LYS A 463 24.29 -28.01 -24.34
N SER A 464 25.26 -28.40 -23.51
CA SER A 464 26.67 -28.10 -23.76
C SER A 464 27.08 -28.58 -25.14
N THR A 465 27.87 -27.77 -25.83
CA THR A 465 28.28 -28.00 -27.22
C THR A 465 29.78 -27.74 -27.31
N CYS A 466 30.54 -28.75 -27.73
CA CYS A 466 31.99 -28.67 -27.90
C CYS A 466 32.36 -28.88 -29.36
N GLN A 467 33.14 -27.96 -29.92
CA GLN A 467 33.69 -28.04 -31.27
C GLN A 467 35.19 -28.35 -31.20
N PHE A 468 35.67 -29.18 -32.13
CA PHE A 468 37.04 -29.67 -32.20
C PHE A 468 37.71 -29.23 -33.50
N SER A 469 38.96 -28.80 -33.40
CA SER A 469 39.84 -28.54 -34.55
C SER A 469 41.23 -29.11 -34.28
N CYS A 470 41.99 -29.37 -35.33
CA CYS A 470 43.38 -29.82 -35.22
C CYS A 470 44.35 -28.69 -35.53
N ASN A 471 45.57 -28.80 -34.99
CA ASN A 471 46.67 -27.89 -35.30
C ASN A 471 47.13 -28.06 -36.77
N ASP A 472 47.80 -27.03 -37.31
CA ASP A 472 48.32 -27.04 -38.68
C ASP A 472 49.13 -28.31 -38.99
N GLY A 473 48.71 -29.05 -40.01
CA GLY A 473 49.34 -30.30 -40.44
C GLY A 473 48.77 -31.57 -39.81
N PHE A 474 47.69 -31.46 -39.02
CA PHE A 474 46.92 -32.59 -38.49
C PHE A 474 45.48 -32.57 -39.04
N SER A 475 44.92 -33.75 -39.31
CA SER A 475 43.54 -33.95 -39.79
C SER A 475 42.68 -34.56 -38.68
N LEU A 476 41.47 -34.04 -38.51
CA LEU A 476 40.50 -34.53 -37.53
C LEU A 476 39.87 -35.85 -37.98
N ILE A 477 39.85 -36.84 -37.10
CA ILE A 477 39.24 -38.15 -37.30
C ILE A 477 38.17 -38.34 -36.22
N GLY A 478 36.90 -38.23 -36.63
CA GLY A 478 35.72 -38.26 -35.76
C GLY A 478 34.75 -37.12 -36.09
N SER A 479 33.80 -36.84 -35.20
CA SER A 479 32.89 -35.68 -35.33
C SER A 479 33.60 -34.39 -34.91
N ASP A 480 33.46 -33.32 -35.70
CA ASP A 480 33.97 -31.98 -35.39
C ASP A 480 33.17 -31.29 -34.28
N LYS A 481 31.96 -31.77 -33.98
CA LYS A 481 31.06 -31.16 -33.00
C LYS A 481 30.30 -32.22 -32.20
N LEU A 482 30.42 -32.14 -30.88
CA LEU A 482 29.67 -32.97 -29.92
C LEU A 482 28.70 -32.12 -29.11
N HIS A 483 27.55 -32.68 -28.72
CA HIS A 483 26.64 -32.04 -27.77
C HIS A 483 26.15 -33.00 -26.69
N CYS A 484 25.93 -32.46 -25.49
CA CYS A 484 25.50 -33.21 -24.31
C CYS A 484 23.96 -33.36 -24.29
N THR A 485 23.50 -34.60 -24.22
CA THR A 485 22.09 -34.97 -24.35
C THR A 485 21.40 -35.23 -23.00
N VAL A 486 20.08 -35.39 -23.00
CA VAL A 486 19.27 -35.66 -21.79
C VAL A 486 19.64 -36.96 -21.06
N SER A 487 20.39 -37.87 -21.67
CA SER A 487 20.85 -39.11 -21.02
C SER A 487 22.19 -38.97 -20.29
N GLY A 488 22.77 -37.77 -20.21
CA GLY A 488 24.12 -37.57 -19.63
C GLY A 488 25.23 -38.12 -20.52
N HIS A 489 24.98 -38.27 -21.82
CA HIS A 489 25.95 -38.73 -22.81
C HIS A 489 26.14 -37.73 -23.95
N TRP A 490 27.37 -37.65 -24.45
CA TRP A 490 27.70 -36.95 -25.69
C TRP A 490 27.21 -37.74 -26.90
N THR A 491 26.90 -37.07 -28.00
CA THR A 491 26.35 -37.70 -29.21
C THR A 491 27.31 -38.63 -29.98
N ALA A 492 28.61 -38.57 -29.71
CA ALA A 492 29.63 -39.49 -30.22
C ALA A 492 30.87 -39.43 -29.32
N ASP A 493 31.81 -40.35 -29.53
CA ASP A 493 33.11 -40.35 -28.86
C ASP A 493 33.99 -39.15 -29.27
N PRO A 494 34.97 -38.74 -28.43
CA PRO A 494 35.89 -37.64 -28.76
C PRO A 494 36.71 -37.93 -30.03
N PRO A 495 36.84 -36.96 -30.96
CA PRO A 495 37.66 -37.12 -32.16
C PRO A 495 39.16 -37.10 -31.82
N THR A 496 39.98 -37.58 -32.76
CA THR A 496 41.45 -37.58 -32.65
C THR A 496 42.09 -36.79 -33.79
N CYS A 497 43.20 -36.11 -33.52
CA CYS A 497 44.00 -35.43 -34.54
C CYS A 497 45.14 -36.34 -35.00
N GLN A 498 45.25 -36.58 -36.31
CA GLN A 498 46.30 -37.43 -36.88
C GLN A 498 47.16 -36.64 -37.87
N ALA A 499 48.48 -36.80 -37.79
CA ALA A 499 49.42 -36.07 -38.65
C ALA A 499 49.16 -36.41 -40.13
N ILE A 500 49.00 -35.38 -40.96
CA ILE A 500 48.79 -35.51 -42.41
C ILE A 500 50.05 -36.12 -43.03
N LYS A 501 49.88 -37.12 -43.90
CA LYS A 501 50.98 -37.91 -44.46
C LYS A 501 51.29 -37.48 -45.89
N CYS A 502 52.57 -37.24 -46.17
CA CYS A 502 53.02 -36.95 -47.52
C CYS A 502 53.20 -38.23 -48.37
N PRO A 503 53.15 -38.14 -49.71
CA PRO A 503 53.38 -39.26 -50.61
C PRO A 503 54.68 -40.04 -50.30
N PRO A 504 54.69 -41.38 -50.38
CA PRO A 504 55.90 -42.16 -50.14
C PRO A 504 57.05 -41.76 -51.06
N LEU A 505 58.23 -41.55 -50.47
CA LEU A 505 59.48 -41.30 -51.20
C LEU A 505 60.25 -42.59 -51.41
N ILE A 506 60.94 -42.68 -52.55
CA ILE A 506 61.81 -43.80 -52.93
C ILE A 506 63.23 -43.25 -53.11
N ALA A 507 64.25 -44.02 -52.72
CA ALA A 507 65.64 -43.63 -52.94
C ALA A 507 65.95 -43.51 -54.45
N PRO A 508 66.61 -42.43 -54.91
CA PRO A 508 66.95 -42.28 -56.32
C PRO A 508 67.94 -43.37 -56.77
N PRO A 509 67.93 -43.77 -58.05
CA PRO A 509 68.88 -44.76 -58.57
C PRO A 509 70.34 -44.36 -58.28
N GLN A 510 71.08 -45.29 -57.67
CA GLN A 510 72.45 -45.10 -57.17
C GLN A 510 72.61 -43.99 -56.09
N GLY A 511 71.54 -43.58 -55.44
CA GLY A 511 71.56 -42.77 -54.22
C GLY A 511 71.10 -43.53 -52.97
N MET A 512 70.84 -42.76 -51.91
CA MET A 512 70.33 -43.20 -50.62
C MET A 512 69.29 -42.19 -50.11
N LEU A 513 68.33 -42.67 -49.33
CA LEU A 513 67.25 -41.90 -48.71
C LEU A 513 67.20 -42.24 -47.21
N GLN A 514 67.18 -41.24 -46.35
CA GLN A 514 67.00 -41.39 -44.91
C GLN A 514 65.93 -40.40 -44.42
N CYS A 515 64.83 -40.93 -43.89
CA CYS A 515 63.74 -40.12 -43.34
C CYS A 515 63.71 -40.18 -41.80
N SER A 516 63.29 -39.08 -41.18
CA SER A 516 63.10 -38.93 -39.74
C SER A 516 61.88 -38.03 -39.46
N GLY A 517 61.10 -38.38 -38.43
CA GLY A 517 59.91 -37.62 -38.05
C GLY A 517 59.28 -38.16 -36.78
N ALA A 518 58.76 -37.27 -35.92
CA ALA A 518 58.18 -37.65 -34.62
C ALA A 518 56.85 -38.42 -34.78
N HIS A 519 56.03 -38.04 -35.76
CA HIS A 519 54.70 -38.61 -36.01
C HIS A 519 54.72 -39.71 -37.10
N GLY A 520 55.82 -40.47 -37.16
CA GLY A 520 56.10 -41.51 -38.16
C GLY A 520 56.74 -40.97 -39.45
N ASN A 521 57.53 -41.82 -40.12
CA ASN A 521 58.53 -41.44 -41.14
C ASN A 521 58.04 -40.73 -42.43
N LEU A 522 56.75 -40.45 -42.58
CA LEU A 522 56.15 -39.71 -43.70
C LEU A 522 55.07 -38.68 -43.25
N GLY A 523 54.87 -38.50 -41.94
CA GLY A 523 53.88 -37.55 -41.40
C GLY A 523 54.35 -36.10 -41.50
N TYR A 524 53.45 -35.15 -41.22
CA TYR A 524 53.75 -33.73 -41.14
C TYR A 524 55.02 -33.44 -40.33
N ASN A 525 55.76 -32.40 -40.74
CA ASN A 525 57.02 -31.97 -40.15
C ASN A 525 58.21 -32.95 -40.34
N SER A 526 57.99 -34.19 -40.81
CA SER A 526 59.05 -35.16 -41.13
C SER A 526 60.01 -34.63 -42.20
N THR A 527 61.28 -34.99 -42.08
CA THR A 527 62.35 -34.63 -43.03
C THR A 527 62.99 -35.85 -43.64
N CYS A 528 63.26 -35.80 -44.94
CA CYS A 528 63.91 -36.86 -45.69
C CYS A 528 65.15 -36.30 -46.40
N ASP A 529 66.32 -36.84 -46.05
CA ASP A 529 67.61 -36.50 -46.62
C ASP A 529 68.00 -37.47 -47.75
N PHE A 530 68.55 -36.90 -48.81
CA PHE A 530 68.98 -37.58 -50.02
C PHE A 530 70.49 -37.43 -50.22
N SER A 531 71.14 -38.47 -50.72
CA SER A 531 72.56 -38.44 -51.10
C SER A 531 72.84 -39.38 -52.28
N CYS A 532 73.93 -39.13 -53.01
CA CYS A 532 74.38 -39.97 -54.11
C CYS A 532 75.62 -40.79 -53.72
N LYS A 533 75.80 -41.95 -54.36
CA LYS A 533 77.05 -42.71 -54.25
C LYS A 533 78.22 -41.96 -54.93
N ARG A 534 79.45 -42.31 -54.57
CA ARG A 534 80.68 -41.65 -55.04
C ARG A 534 80.77 -41.60 -56.58
N GLY A 535 81.16 -40.45 -57.13
CA GLY A 535 81.23 -40.21 -58.59
C GLY A 535 79.93 -39.66 -59.23
N LEU A 536 78.88 -39.47 -58.44
CA LEU A 536 77.60 -38.91 -58.86
C LEU A 536 77.31 -37.60 -58.11
N MET A 537 76.76 -36.61 -58.81
CA MET A 537 76.25 -35.36 -58.25
C MET A 537 74.73 -35.46 -58.03
N LEU A 538 74.24 -34.91 -56.90
CA LEU A 538 72.81 -34.82 -56.61
C LEU A 538 72.20 -33.61 -57.34
N MET A 539 71.17 -33.86 -58.14
CA MET A 539 70.42 -32.87 -58.90
C MET A 539 69.06 -32.65 -58.24
N GLY A 540 68.91 -31.56 -57.48
CA GLY A 540 67.69 -31.20 -56.75
C GLY A 540 67.97 -30.83 -55.29
N ALA A 541 66.91 -30.79 -54.46
CA ALA A 541 67.04 -30.46 -53.04
C ALA A 541 67.62 -31.66 -52.24
N GLN A 542 68.63 -31.41 -51.42
CA GLN A 542 69.23 -32.45 -50.55
C GLN A 542 68.27 -32.93 -49.46
N ARG A 543 67.42 -32.04 -48.94
CA ARG A 543 66.44 -32.32 -47.88
C ARG A 543 65.05 -31.93 -48.34
N LEU A 544 64.11 -32.86 -48.22
CA LEU A 544 62.68 -32.59 -48.36
C LEU A 544 62.02 -32.57 -46.98
N LYS A 545 60.99 -31.74 -46.81
CA LYS A 545 60.16 -31.69 -45.59
C LYS A 545 58.69 -31.89 -45.94
N CYS A 546 57.96 -32.64 -45.12
CA CYS A 546 56.52 -32.82 -45.29
C CYS A 546 55.77 -31.58 -44.73
N THR A 547 54.97 -30.95 -45.59
CA THR A 547 54.20 -29.73 -45.28
C THR A 547 52.80 -30.05 -44.77
N ALA A 548 52.13 -29.05 -44.19
CA ALA A 548 50.78 -29.20 -43.65
C ALA A 548 49.72 -29.58 -44.70
N SER A 549 49.97 -29.29 -45.98
CA SER A 549 49.10 -29.68 -47.10
C SER A 549 49.33 -31.10 -47.61
N GLY A 550 50.12 -31.92 -46.91
CA GLY A 550 50.45 -33.28 -47.34
C GLY A 550 51.36 -33.34 -48.56
N SER A 551 52.09 -32.26 -48.87
CA SER A 551 53.04 -32.19 -49.98
C SER A 551 54.49 -32.04 -49.50
N TRP A 552 55.45 -32.53 -50.28
CA TRP A 552 56.88 -32.29 -50.02
C TRP A 552 57.29 -30.90 -50.49
N THR A 553 58.17 -30.22 -49.74
CA THR A 553 58.62 -28.86 -50.04
C THR A 553 59.23 -28.64 -51.43
N MET A 554 59.78 -29.69 -52.05
CA MET A 554 60.32 -29.70 -53.42
C MET A 554 60.12 -31.10 -54.03
N PRO A 555 60.21 -31.25 -55.37
CA PRO A 555 60.22 -32.56 -56.02
C PRO A 555 61.45 -33.43 -55.61
N PRO A 556 61.36 -34.77 -55.71
CA PRO A 556 62.47 -35.68 -55.42
C PRO A 556 63.71 -35.42 -56.31
N PRO A 557 64.94 -35.41 -55.74
CA PRO A 557 66.17 -35.24 -56.50
C PRO A 557 66.61 -36.54 -57.19
N TYR A 558 67.53 -36.44 -58.16
CA TYR A 558 68.14 -37.58 -58.84
C TYR A 558 69.66 -37.49 -58.90
N CYS A 559 70.35 -38.62 -59.12
CA CYS A 559 71.82 -38.68 -59.21
C CYS A 559 72.28 -38.64 -60.68
N LYS A 560 73.29 -37.82 -60.99
CA LYS A 560 73.87 -37.69 -62.35
C LYS A 560 75.38 -37.90 -62.32
N ALA A 561 75.92 -38.64 -63.30
CA ALA A 561 77.36 -38.91 -63.39
C ALA A 561 78.17 -37.67 -63.77
N ILE A 562 79.36 -37.54 -63.17
CA ILE A 562 80.35 -36.52 -63.49
C ILE A 562 81.23 -37.02 -64.66
N LYS A 563 81.48 -36.18 -65.66
CA LYS A 563 82.31 -36.46 -66.83
C LYS A 563 83.23 -35.27 -67.14
N CYS A 564 84.42 -35.54 -67.66
CA CYS A 564 85.31 -34.50 -68.20
C CYS A 564 85.05 -34.25 -69.70
N PRO A 565 85.36 -33.07 -70.25
CA PRO A 565 85.29 -32.82 -71.70
C PRO A 565 86.05 -33.84 -72.53
N VAL A 566 85.60 -34.13 -73.75
CA VAL A 566 86.37 -34.94 -74.70
C VAL A 566 87.61 -34.15 -75.13
N LEU A 567 88.75 -34.83 -75.25
CA LEU A 567 89.99 -34.30 -75.81
C LEU A 567 90.20 -34.90 -77.21
N ASP A 568 90.85 -34.15 -78.10
CA ASP A 568 91.18 -34.55 -79.47
C ASP A 568 92.66 -34.97 -79.62
N ASP A 569 93.03 -35.54 -80.76
CA ASP A 569 94.42 -35.92 -81.06
C ASP A 569 95.29 -34.68 -81.40
N PRO A 570 96.56 -34.65 -80.98
CA PRO A 570 97.49 -33.62 -81.41
C PRO A 570 97.85 -33.79 -82.90
N GLU A 571 97.96 -32.68 -83.63
CA GLU A 571 98.42 -32.69 -85.02
C GLU A 571 99.87 -33.24 -85.08
N TRP A 572 100.14 -34.18 -85.99
CA TRP A 572 101.38 -34.98 -86.05
C TRP A 572 101.69 -35.79 -84.76
N GLY A 573 100.65 -36.38 -84.18
CA GLY A 573 100.75 -37.31 -83.07
C GLY A 573 99.46 -38.09 -82.82
N SER A 574 99.40 -38.76 -81.67
CA SER A 574 98.25 -39.57 -81.25
C SER A 574 98.08 -39.54 -79.73
N ARG A 575 96.83 -39.67 -79.25
CA ARG A 575 96.54 -39.87 -77.82
C ARG A 575 96.11 -41.31 -77.51
N GLU A 576 96.60 -41.83 -76.40
CA GLU A 576 96.11 -43.09 -75.82
C GLU A 576 95.44 -42.78 -74.48
N CYS A 577 94.13 -43.01 -74.40
CA CYS A 577 93.34 -42.74 -73.20
C CYS A 577 92.92 -44.04 -72.51
N SER A 578 92.96 -44.05 -71.18
CA SER A 578 92.56 -45.18 -70.32
C SER A 578 91.04 -45.44 -70.29
N TYR A 579 90.29 -44.90 -71.25
CA TYR A 579 88.84 -44.98 -71.36
C TYR A 579 88.41 -44.88 -72.82
N ASN A 580 87.28 -45.52 -73.15
CA ASN A 580 86.71 -45.50 -74.51
C ASN A 580 86.01 -44.17 -74.80
N GLN A 581 85.99 -43.76 -76.08
CA GLN A 581 85.48 -42.46 -76.54
C GLN A 581 84.15 -42.05 -75.86
N GLY A 582 84.16 -40.89 -75.19
CA GLY A 582 82.96 -40.28 -74.59
C GLY A 582 82.59 -40.70 -73.16
N ASP A 583 83.32 -41.64 -72.52
CA ASP A 583 83.06 -42.06 -71.13
C ASP A 583 84.24 -41.78 -70.17
N SER A 584 84.74 -40.55 -70.20
CA SER A 584 85.71 -40.04 -69.22
C SER A 584 85.09 -40.03 -67.81
N ARG A 585 85.75 -40.70 -66.87
CA ARG A 585 85.36 -40.79 -65.45
C ARG A 585 86.44 -40.21 -64.55
N ASP A 586 86.11 -39.96 -63.29
CA ASP A 586 87.08 -39.67 -62.22
C ASP A 586 88.29 -40.61 -62.31
N ASN A 587 89.50 -40.05 -62.22
CA ASN A 587 90.79 -40.74 -62.37
C ASN A 587 91.11 -41.34 -63.77
N SER A 588 90.37 -40.99 -64.83
CA SER A 588 90.76 -41.34 -66.21
C SER A 588 92.01 -40.57 -66.64
N ILE A 589 92.95 -41.21 -67.35
CA ILE A 589 94.19 -40.60 -67.83
C ILE A 589 94.26 -40.69 -69.36
N CYS A 590 94.76 -39.65 -70.02
CA CYS A 590 95.21 -39.70 -71.42
C CYS A 590 96.72 -39.42 -71.48
N HIS A 591 97.44 -40.22 -72.26
CA HIS A 591 98.83 -40.03 -72.65
C HIS A 591 98.91 -39.52 -74.09
N PHE A 592 99.98 -38.80 -74.43
CA PHE A 592 100.19 -38.22 -75.76
C PHE A 592 101.57 -38.57 -76.32
N THR A 593 101.61 -38.89 -77.62
CA THR A 593 102.84 -39.21 -78.36
C THR A 593 102.87 -38.46 -79.69
N CYS A 594 104.06 -38.17 -80.22
CA CYS A 594 104.24 -37.51 -81.51
C CYS A 594 104.78 -38.47 -82.59
N ASP A 595 104.48 -38.15 -83.84
CA ASP A 595 105.00 -38.86 -85.00
C ASP A 595 106.52 -38.69 -85.15
N LYS A 596 107.15 -39.63 -85.87
CA LYS A 596 108.60 -39.64 -86.05
C LYS A 596 109.09 -38.34 -86.70
N GLY A 597 110.00 -37.64 -86.01
CA GLY A 597 110.54 -36.35 -86.45
C GLY A 597 109.81 -35.14 -85.88
N PHE A 598 108.84 -35.35 -84.97
CA PHE A 598 108.19 -34.32 -84.17
C PHE A 598 108.45 -34.55 -82.67
N VAL A 599 108.40 -33.48 -81.89
CA VAL A 599 108.74 -33.45 -80.45
C VAL A 599 107.56 -32.90 -79.66
N LEU A 600 107.19 -33.59 -78.57
CA LEU A 600 106.05 -33.21 -77.73
C LEU A 600 106.33 -31.96 -76.89
N LYS A 601 105.33 -31.08 -76.82
CA LYS A 601 105.38 -29.79 -76.12
C LYS A 601 104.13 -29.61 -75.26
N GLY A 602 104.29 -29.83 -73.96
CA GLY A 602 103.22 -29.80 -72.97
C GLY A 602 103.40 -30.94 -71.96
N SER A 603 102.33 -31.33 -71.28
CA SER A 603 102.32 -32.54 -70.45
C SER A 603 102.20 -33.78 -71.33
N ASP A 604 102.99 -34.81 -71.03
CA ASP A 604 102.89 -36.14 -71.65
C ASP A 604 101.59 -36.89 -71.26
N SER A 605 100.93 -36.44 -70.19
CA SER A 605 99.75 -37.06 -69.62
C SER A 605 98.84 -36.05 -68.92
N VAL A 606 97.51 -36.28 -68.97
CA VAL A 606 96.48 -35.48 -68.29
C VAL A 606 95.44 -36.39 -67.64
N GLN A 607 94.87 -35.96 -66.50
CA GLN A 607 94.00 -36.77 -65.64
C GLN A 607 92.66 -36.05 -65.37
N CYS A 608 91.55 -36.79 -65.38
CA CYS A 608 90.21 -36.27 -65.10
C CYS A 608 89.96 -36.23 -63.58
N LEU A 609 89.64 -35.04 -63.06
CA LEU A 609 89.39 -34.78 -61.65
C LEU A 609 87.91 -34.98 -61.27
N THR A 610 87.66 -35.18 -59.97
CA THR A 610 86.32 -35.20 -59.35
C THR A 610 85.45 -33.97 -59.63
N SER A 611 86.05 -32.85 -60.07
CA SER A 611 85.37 -31.62 -60.49
C SER A 611 84.83 -31.65 -61.94
N GLY A 612 85.14 -32.70 -62.72
CA GLY A 612 84.83 -32.75 -64.15
C GLY A 612 85.78 -31.93 -65.03
N GLN A 613 87.00 -31.65 -64.56
CA GLN A 613 88.05 -30.93 -65.29
C GLN A 613 89.31 -31.78 -65.44
N TRP A 614 90.08 -31.55 -66.51
CA TRP A 614 91.40 -32.15 -66.71
C TRP A 614 92.47 -31.40 -65.91
N THR A 615 93.52 -32.10 -65.45
CA THR A 615 94.65 -31.51 -64.70
C THR A 615 95.47 -30.49 -65.50
N ALA A 616 95.49 -30.59 -66.82
CA ALA A 616 96.19 -29.68 -67.73
C ALA A 616 95.51 -29.66 -69.12
N PRO A 617 95.73 -28.62 -69.96
CA PRO A 617 95.33 -28.63 -71.36
C PRO A 617 96.16 -29.64 -72.19
N PRO A 618 95.66 -30.07 -73.37
CA PRO A 618 96.37 -31.01 -74.24
C PRO A 618 97.68 -30.41 -74.81
N PRO A 619 98.72 -31.24 -75.05
CA PRO A 619 100.00 -30.83 -75.63
C PRO A 619 99.95 -30.71 -77.17
N THR A 620 101.03 -30.22 -77.77
CA THR A 620 101.23 -30.16 -79.23
C THR A 620 102.53 -30.84 -79.67
N CYS A 621 102.65 -31.18 -80.96
CA CYS A 621 103.86 -31.75 -81.55
C CYS A 621 104.54 -30.74 -82.50
N GLU A 622 105.82 -30.44 -82.29
CA GLU A 622 106.59 -29.50 -83.14
C GLU A 622 107.74 -30.23 -83.86
N VAL A 623 107.94 -29.92 -85.16
CA VAL A 623 108.94 -30.61 -86.00
C VAL A 623 110.38 -30.41 -85.47
N ALA A 624 111.15 -31.50 -85.47
CA ALA A 624 112.56 -31.50 -85.10
C ALA A 624 113.40 -30.64 -86.07
N LYS A 625 114.37 -29.89 -85.51
CA LYS A 625 115.20 -28.92 -86.24
C LYS A 625 116.67 -29.28 -86.15
N CYS A 626 117.35 -29.27 -87.30
CA CYS A 626 118.78 -29.42 -87.41
C CYS A 626 119.51 -28.07 -87.26
N PRO A 627 120.82 -28.07 -86.94
CA PRO A 627 121.64 -26.86 -86.93
C PRO A 627 121.63 -26.12 -88.29
N GLU A 628 121.70 -24.79 -88.29
CA GLU A 628 121.81 -24.04 -89.54
C GLU A 628 123.14 -24.33 -90.27
N LEU A 629 123.11 -24.41 -91.61
CA LEU A 629 124.30 -24.61 -92.44
C LEU A 629 124.67 -23.32 -93.18
N THR A 630 125.96 -22.96 -93.19
CA THR A 630 126.47 -21.72 -93.79
C THR A 630 127.71 -21.98 -94.66
N PRO A 631 127.64 -21.88 -95.99
CA PRO A 631 128.80 -22.10 -96.87
C PRO A 631 129.83 -20.96 -96.85
N HIS A 632 131.10 -21.34 -96.87
CA HIS A 632 132.22 -20.43 -97.11
C HIS A 632 132.76 -20.64 -98.54
N LYS A 633 133.04 -19.54 -99.25
CA LYS A 633 133.59 -19.59 -100.61
C LYS A 633 134.93 -20.36 -100.63
N PRO A 634 135.19 -21.21 -101.65
CA PRO A 634 134.46 -21.33 -102.92
C PRO A 634 133.24 -22.26 -102.92
N VAL A 635 132.88 -22.89 -101.79
CA VAL A 635 131.74 -23.84 -101.73
C VAL A 635 130.41 -23.12 -101.94
N LEU A 636 129.53 -23.70 -102.76
CA LEU A 636 128.14 -23.29 -102.94
C LEU A 636 127.19 -24.37 -102.40
N MET A 637 125.99 -23.96 -101.99
CA MET A 637 124.97 -24.82 -101.37
C MET A 637 123.58 -24.46 -101.89
N ASN A 638 122.75 -25.47 -102.16
CA ASN A 638 121.33 -25.36 -102.47
C ASN A 638 120.54 -26.30 -101.55
N CYS A 639 119.41 -25.88 -100.97
CA CYS A 639 118.66 -26.68 -99.99
C CYS A 639 117.15 -26.71 -100.29
N SER A 640 116.53 -27.85 -100.01
CA SER A 640 115.08 -28.03 -99.91
C SER A 640 114.66 -28.22 -98.46
N HIS A 641 113.49 -27.67 -98.11
CA HIS A 641 113.02 -27.47 -96.73
C HIS A 641 111.52 -27.80 -96.58
N PRO A 642 111.10 -29.07 -96.77
CA PRO A 642 109.70 -29.44 -96.92
C PRO A 642 108.84 -29.20 -95.67
N LEU A 643 109.40 -29.37 -94.47
CA LEU A 643 108.71 -29.16 -93.18
C LEU A 643 109.18 -27.89 -92.44
N GLY A 644 109.90 -27.00 -93.13
CA GLY A 644 110.52 -25.79 -92.57
C GLY A 644 112.03 -25.72 -92.77
N LYS A 645 112.58 -24.50 -92.59
CA LYS A 645 114.01 -24.24 -92.79
C LYS A 645 114.86 -25.10 -91.85
N PHE A 646 115.71 -25.94 -92.42
CA PHE A 646 116.59 -26.89 -91.71
C PHE A 646 115.85 -27.84 -90.73
N SER A 647 114.55 -28.12 -90.92
CA SER A 647 113.82 -29.15 -90.15
C SER A 647 114.01 -30.56 -90.73
N TYR A 648 113.45 -31.59 -90.06
CA TYR A 648 113.38 -32.96 -90.56
C TYR A 648 112.95 -33.04 -92.05
N GLU A 649 113.54 -33.98 -92.79
CA GLU A 649 113.49 -34.14 -94.26
C GLU A 649 114.10 -32.98 -95.09
N SER A 650 114.67 -31.94 -94.46
CA SER A 650 115.50 -30.97 -95.19
C SER A 650 116.70 -31.66 -95.84
N THR A 651 116.99 -31.30 -97.10
CA THR A 651 118.10 -31.85 -97.87
C THR A 651 118.91 -30.71 -98.49
N CYS A 652 120.22 -30.71 -98.28
CA CYS A 652 121.16 -29.69 -98.78
C CYS A 652 122.24 -30.32 -99.66
N ILE A 653 122.42 -29.76 -100.87
CA ILE A 653 123.36 -30.21 -101.88
C ILE A 653 124.45 -29.16 -102.11
N PHE A 654 125.71 -29.59 -102.21
CA PHE A 654 126.91 -28.76 -102.28
C PHE A 654 127.68 -28.94 -103.61
N TYR A 655 128.37 -27.90 -104.07
CA TYR A 655 129.16 -27.92 -105.31
C TYR A 655 130.30 -26.88 -105.30
N CYS A 656 131.28 -27.06 -106.19
CA CYS A 656 132.46 -26.21 -106.38
C CYS A 656 132.43 -25.53 -107.76
N PRO A 657 133.10 -24.36 -107.94
CA PRO A 657 133.32 -23.74 -109.25
C PRO A 657 134.36 -24.50 -110.09
N GLU A 658 134.48 -24.12 -111.36
CA GLU A 658 135.27 -24.84 -112.37
C GLU A 658 136.75 -25.05 -112.00
N GLY A 659 137.29 -26.18 -112.44
CA GLY A 659 138.65 -26.62 -112.11
C GLY A 659 138.81 -27.22 -110.70
N GLN A 660 137.74 -27.33 -109.91
CA GLN A 660 137.79 -27.88 -108.54
C GLN A 660 136.83 -29.05 -108.27
N VAL A 661 137.28 -30.02 -107.47
CA VAL A 661 136.51 -31.21 -107.07
C VAL A 661 136.21 -31.21 -105.56
N LEU A 662 135.03 -31.71 -105.15
CA LEU A 662 134.62 -31.85 -103.75
C LEU A 662 135.40 -32.95 -103.02
N ASN A 663 135.73 -32.71 -101.74
CA ASN A 663 136.43 -33.68 -100.89
C ASN A 663 135.55 -34.85 -100.38
N SER A 664 134.22 -34.77 -100.50
CA SER A 664 133.29 -35.76 -99.93
C SER A 664 131.87 -35.61 -100.52
N SER A 665 130.96 -36.46 -100.04
CA SER A 665 129.56 -36.57 -100.48
C SER A 665 128.85 -35.22 -100.65
N PRO A 666 128.24 -34.92 -101.81
CA PRO A 666 127.65 -33.60 -102.07
C PRO A 666 126.30 -33.35 -101.38
N GLU A 667 125.76 -34.29 -100.59
CA GLU A 667 124.40 -34.23 -100.04
C GLU A 667 124.37 -34.52 -98.53
N LEU A 668 123.69 -33.64 -97.78
CA LEU A 668 123.36 -33.76 -96.35
C LEU A 668 121.82 -33.78 -96.18
N LYS A 669 121.31 -34.60 -95.26
CA LYS A 669 119.88 -34.65 -94.89
C LYS A 669 119.67 -34.46 -93.40
N CYS A 670 118.61 -33.76 -93.02
CA CYS A 670 118.20 -33.57 -91.63
C CYS A 670 117.39 -34.78 -91.17
N GLN A 671 117.88 -35.48 -90.13
CA GLN A 671 117.28 -36.70 -89.60
C GLN A 671 116.21 -36.39 -88.53
N ALA A 672 115.43 -37.40 -88.15
CA ALA A 672 114.31 -37.25 -87.22
C ALA A 672 114.74 -36.79 -85.81
N GLU A 673 116.00 -37.02 -85.48
CA GLU A 673 116.65 -36.70 -84.21
C GLU A 673 117.19 -35.25 -84.17
N GLY A 674 116.98 -34.45 -85.22
CA GLY A 674 117.44 -33.05 -85.29
C GLY A 674 118.94 -32.89 -85.57
N ASN A 675 119.55 -33.83 -86.30
CA ASN A 675 120.95 -33.75 -86.73
C ASN A 675 121.13 -33.97 -88.24
N TRP A 676 122.26 -33.51 -88.80
CA TRP A 676 122.60 -33.74 -90.20
C TRP A 676 123.32 -35.08 -90.40
N SER A 677 122.94 -35.80 -91.45
CA SER A 677 123.47 -37.13 -91.77
C SER A 677 124.97 -37.19 -92.05
N LYS A 678 125.60 -36.07 -92.38
CA LYS A 678 127.04 -35.94 -92.70
C LYS A 678 127.58 -34.56 -92.30
N LYS A 679 128.91 -34.41 -92.31
CA LYS A 679 129.60 -33.11 -92.21
C LYS A 679 129.79 -32.47 -93.60
N MET A 680 130.02 -31.16 -93.63
CA MET A 680 130.06 -30.33 -94.83
C MET A 680 131.38 -30.42 -95.65
N PRO A 681 131.36 -30.37 -97.01
CA PRO A 681 132.53 -30.58 -97.89
C PRO A 681 133.31 -29.32 -98.34
N THR A 682 134.47 -29.49 -99.01
CA THR A 682 135.39 -28.44 -99.55
C THR A 682 136.06 -28.82 -100.90
N CYS A 683 136.89 -27.94 -101.54
CA CYS A 683 137.26 -27.98 -102.99
C CYS A 683 138.80 -27.94 -103.34
N GLN A 684 139.31 -28.61 -104.41
CA GLN A 684 140.77 -28.71 -104.82
C GLN A 684 141.07 -28.90 -106.36
N VAL A 685 142.30 -28.59 -106.89
CA VAL A 685 142.71 -28.40 -108.34
C VAL A 685 143.83 -29.38 -108.87
N ASN A 686 144.09 -29.49 -110.20
CA ASN A 686 145.05 -30.44 -110.86
C ASN A 686 145.81 -29.88 -112.13
N SER A 687 146.91 -30.50 -112.63
CA SER A 687 147.73 -30.03 -113.80
C SER A 687 148.54 -31.12 -114.61
N LEU A 688 149.36 -30.73 -115.62
CA LEU A 688 150.08 -31.61 -116.60
C LEU A 688 151.59 -31.29 -116.77
N SER A 689 152.37 -32.25 -117.33
CA SER A 689 153.86 -32.38 -117.35
C SER A 689 154.50 -32.15 -118.76
N ILE A 690 155.78 -32.40 -119.14
CA ILE A 690 156.89 -33.29 -118.69
C ILE A 690 158.28 -32.76 -119.17
N GLN A 691 159.38 -32.91 -118.40
CA GLN A 691 160.73 -33.29 -118.91
C GLN A 691 161.60 -33.94 -117.78
N GLU A 692 162.21 -35.12 -118.07
CA GLU A 692 163.39 -35.82 -117.48
C GLU A 692 163.68 -35.86 -115.93
N ALA A 693 164.35 -36.88 -115.34
CA ALA A 693 164.51 -38.32 -115.63
C ALA A 693 165.10 -39.13 -114.43
N LEU A 694 164.53 -40.31 -114.13
CA LEU A 694 165.11 -41.52 -113.48
C LEU A 694 165.56 -41.61 -111.97
N THR A 695 165.25 -42.79 -111.40
CA THR A 695 165.90 -43.61 -110.32
C THR A 695 165.64 -43.47 -108.78
N TYR A 696 164.96 -44.52 -108.24
CA TYR A 696 165.20 -45.34 -107.01
C TYR A 696 164.71 -45.00 -105.54
N PHE A 697 164.07 -46.03 -104.94
CA PHE A 697 163.93 -46.49 -103.51
C PHE A 697 163.28 -45.66 -102.35
N GLY A 698 162.15 -46.17 -101.78
CA GLY A 698 162.07 -46.65 -100.37
C GLY A 698 161.32 -45.89 -99.21
N GLY A 699 160.26 -46.49 -98.62
CA GLY A 699 160.08 -46.68 -97.14
C GLY A 699 159.14 -45.83 -96.20
N ALA A 700 157.96 -46.39 -95.81
CA ALA A 700 157.23 -46.28 -94.49
C ALA A 700 156.83 -44.88 -93.89
N VAL A 701 156.25 -44.64 -92.67
CA VAL A 701 155.84 -45.39 -91.43
C VAL A 701 154.68 -44.66 -90.61
N ALA A 702 153.91 -45.38 -89.75
CA ALA A 702 153.25 -44.94 -88.46
C ALA A 702 152.18 -43.79 -88.43
N SER A 703 151.39 -43.46 -87.35
CA SER A 703 150.69 -44.17 -86.23
C SER A 703 149.73 -43.22 -85.39
N ALA A 704 149.09 -43.70 -84.30
CA ALA A 704 148.54 -42.96 -83.10
C ALA A 704 147.07 -42.40 -83.03
N SER A 705 146.67 -41.81 -81.86
CA SER A 705 145.30 -41.79 -81.27
C SER A 705 144.94 -40.61 -80.29
N SER A 706 143.67 -40.49 -79.83
CA SER A 706 143.19 -40.06 -78.44
C SER A 706 142.60 -38.65 -78.08
N LEU A 707 141.44 -38.64 -77.33
CA LEU A 707 140.91 -37.68 -76.28
C LEU A 707 140.54 -36.19 -76.67
N VAL A 708 140.03 -35.20 -75.85
CA VAL A 708 139.70 -35.00 -74.38
C VAL A 708 138.71 -33.79 -74.08
N ILE A 709 137.94 -33.76 -72.95
CA ILE A 709 137.24 -32.61 -72.22
C ILE A 709 136.14 -31.76 -72.97
N GLY A 710 135.19 -30.96 -72.39
CA GLY A 710 134.62 -30.83 -71.02
C GLY A 710 134.31 -29.38 -70.47
N GLY A 711 133.04 -29.07 -70.06
CA GLY A 711 132.67 -28.13 -68.96
C GLY A 711 132.11 -26.68 -69.20
N SER A 712 131.28 -26.19 -68.24
CA SER A 712 131.10 -24.76 -67.78
C SER A 712 130.30 -23.72 -68.64
N ILE A 713 129.66 -22.61 -68.17
CA ILE A 713 129.28 -22.04 -66.83
C ILE A 713 128.24 -20.87 -66.92
N LEU A 714 127.50 -20.55 -65.82
CA LEU A 714 126.75 -19.31 -65.36
C LEU A 714 126.20 -18.21 -66.32
N ALA A 715 125.07 -17.55 -65.93
CA ALA A 715 125.02 -16.16 -65.39
C ALA A 715 123.72 -15.30 -65.59
N LEU A 716 123.25 -14.65 -64.51
CA LEU A 716 122.63 -13.29 -64.38
C LEU A 716 121.34 -12.90 -65.19
N LEU A 717 120.17 -12.63 -64.56
CA LEU A 717 119.70 -11.43 -63.80
C LEU A 717 119.42 -10.16 -64.68
N ARG A 718 118.35 -9.34 -64.56
CA ARG A 718 117.72 -8.75 -63.33
C ARG A 718 116.52 -7.79 -63.62
N LYS A 719 115.52 -7.76 -62.70
CA LYS A 719 114.73 -6.60 -62.15
C LYS A 719 114.05 -5.51 -63.03
N ARG A 720 112.72 -5.39 -62.85
CA ARG A 720 111.86 -4.23 -62.38
C ARG A 720 110.49 -4.85 -61.96
N PHE A 721 109.58 -4.35 -61.10
CA PHE A 721 109.51 -3.46 -59.89
C PHE A 721 108.33 -4.04 -59.02
N ARG A 722 108.18 -3.90 -57.69
CA ARG A 722 107.93 -2.76 -56.75
C ARG A 722 106.65 -1.94 -57.07
N GLN A 723 105.75 -1.55 -56.15
CA GLN A 723 105.54 -1.67 -54.67
C GLN A 723 104.06 -1.22 -54.35
N LYS A 724 103.41 -1.33 -53.15
CA LYS A 724 103.44 -2.26 -51.98
C LYS A 724 102.33 -1.86 -50.95
N ASP A 725 101.24 -2.62 -50.86
CA ASP A 725 100.14 -2.60 -49.84
C ASP A 725 99.51 -1.20 -49.55
N ASP A 726 98.54 -0.94 -48.66
CA ASP A 726 98.11 -1.56 -47.37
C ASP A 726 96.57 -1.63 -47.17
N GLY A 727 96.16 -2.53 -46.27
CA GLY A 727 95.15 -2.23 -45.23
C GLY A 727 93.64 -2.26 -45.57
N LYS A 728 92.93 -3.32 -45.15
CA LYS A 728 91.48 -3.29 -44.88
C LYS A 728 91.08 -4.03 -43.60
N ARG A 729 90.74 -3.26 -42.56
CA ARG A 729 90.04 -3.62 -41.31
C ARG A 729 89.55 -2.31 -40.66
N PRO A 730 88.62 -2.33 -39.68
CA PRO A 730 87.56 -3.31 -39.39
C PRO A 730 86.17 -2.64 -39.45
N LEU A 731 85.10 -3.33 -39.01
CA LEU A 731 84.23 -2.83 -37.93
C LEU A 731 83.20 -3.89 -37.49
N SER A 732 82.78 -3.77 -36.24
CA SER A 732 81.72 -4.50 -35.53
C SER A 732 81.08 -3.48 -34.54
N PRO A 733 80.15 -3.84 -33.63
CA PRO A 733 79.13 -4.89 -33.61
C PRO A 733 77.72 -4.25 -33.36
N ARG A 734 76.79 -5.03 -32.78
CA ARG A 734 75.38 -4.77 -32.39
C ARG A 734 74.36 -5.25 -33.44
N SER A 735 73.23 -5.84 -33.05
CA SER A 735 72.62 -5.97 -31.71
C SER A 735 72.23 -7.42 -31.36
N VAL A 736 72.21 -7.72 -30.05
CA VAL A 736 71.61 -8.94 -29.46
C VAL A 736 70.49 -8.48 -28.51
N MET A 737 69.53 -9.38 -28.29
CA MET A 737 68.37 -9.33 -27.39
C MET A 737 68.47 -8.41 -26.16
N GLY A 738 67.31 -7.89 -25.73
CA GLY A 738 66.91 -8.08 -24.33
C GLY A 738 66.16 -6.94 -23.65
N THR A 739 64.86 -7.14 -23.42
CA THR A 739 64.13 -6.63 -22.25
C THR A 739 63.15 -7.70 -21.75
N PRO A 740 63.21 -8.14 -20.48
CA PRO A 740 62.22 -9.03 -19.87
C PRO A 740 61.01 -8.23 -19.32
N GLY A 741 59.93 -8.94 -18.93
CA GLY A 741 58.71 -8.35 -18.36
C GLY A 741 58.65 -8.35 -16.82
N VAL A 742 57.49 -8.76 -16.26
CA VAL A 742 57.13 -8.95 -14.82
C VAL A 742 56.30 -7.80 -14.17
N PHE A 743 54.96 -8.00 -14.09
CA PHE A 743 53.97 -7.47 -13.12
C PHE A 743 53.86 -5.92 -12.91
N THR A 744 52.83 -5.29 -12.32
CA THR A 744 51.70 -5.68 -11.43
C THR A 744 50.37 -4.96 -11.81
N ASN A 745 49.29 -5.26 -11.07
CA ASN A 745 48.11 -4.47 -10.61
C ASN A 745 47.85 -3.04 -11.18
N VAL A 746 46.64 -2.47 -11.23
CA VAL A 746 45.44 -2.57 -10.34
C VAL A 746 44.14 -2.29 -11.13
N ALA A 747 42.96 -2.56 -10.55
CA ALA A 747 41.66 -2.14 -11.08
C ALA A 747 41.27 -0.71 -10.67
N PHE A 748 40.41 -0.05 -11.47
CA PHE A 748 39.23 0.69 -10.99
C PHE A 748 38.22 0.96 -12.15
N ASP A 749 37.02 1.39 -11.79
CA ASP A 749 35.77 1.21 -12.56
C ASP A 749 35.26 2.41 -13.39
N SER A 750 34.24 2.08 -14.20
CA SER A 750 33.07 2.90 -14.56
C SER A 750 33.20 4.07 -15.55
N ALA A 751 32.36 3.97 -16.59
CA ALA A 751 31.47 5.06 -16.97
C ALA A 751 30.03 4.55 -16.80
N THR A 752 29.09 5.47 -16.51
CA THR A 752 27.67 5.26 -16.12
C THR A 752 27.43 4.44 -14.86
#